data_AF-A0A1B7TC90-F1
#
_entry.id   AF-A0A1B7TC90-F1
#
_cell.length_a   1.000
_cell.length_b   1.000
_cell.length_c   1.000
_cell.angle_alpha   90.00
_cell.angle_beta   90.00
_cell.angle_gamma   90.00
#
_symmetry.space_group_name_H-M   'P 1'
#
loop_
_entity.id
_entity.type
_entity.pdbx_description
1 polymer ?
#
loop_
_entity_poly.entity_id
_entity_poly.type
_entity_poly.pdbx_seq_one_letter_code
_entity_poly.pdbx_strand_id
1 'polypeptide(L)'
;MSFLLDSNDNDINVIGTCFHNISINNDIKSNEQLLDKYKETNFNKLISILYQLVNNSGNNLTISLLSSIYLKNTIQLNYKRLISTNQELSSFINQQTIASIVLNVNNNTIRNQLLEIIYTTLTYKTFSKYNDDNQFETQLVHKIIELLKSSNVDENLSSIYLTYKLTSYERYSLRRGNSVNDFTTAYSSFTNELVPMIYSLLENNLQKLKTGEDAMTVDVTHHLLKIFHYISNFNEPAANMFNENQYMVKFINIFYEFANLKNINKSLEKWSISNYAKIVNRFSKTSSLINEGIVDYVIKNIFPLILEKTFATITNVLNGNKDSLSIKSNYYLITIISRSIKIEQIWSKYVKENILQISDVYLIPLLKLNEELLDDFTSDPQVFINNIYHNDAYDHEIITGMVNFLMNLKINDPEILTKICELCLNKTQMFISQPLETKSDEEFLVHESYVAVIAIMVPYLSKLGIFKTGSDIENGFIQQMILPILNNDMILSSKPWFIARFLNCLSFVEHEFEDLTVLSQLFERCYSLFIIDTDDLDETLVIKVESLSCLRTLIVYNRKIHEHIKSYIPILVEKILIISNTLELEILSSILERIIEDFSTEIKPFAKQLAENLQQKFVKTLENANENSNDNDLENSEMYTLSLLNAMSTLIMSMPTVDLSEYFLPCVSYIVNNSKIDFMTETLELYQVMILTKMNLTHEFGEDMWNVLAEILNTFDLYAMEYFQEYESTFETLCYYGFMKICGNDINKFQLLNGKYLALMNSYLTEQADDEFLIGSVLNNLVYYTLGNRNTFSLTHFLNYLAKYIKDTQPKGSNSQNISNFNDDDDGFDDDYFEYDIELLTKGVFSNIAISAEDSIMGLIKYQQENPTVNLLAATNKAKFYSAFALKLQILAFINIFKMKHLFDSQLLQTFLPQMIQISIENIFKLPQALKKKEYLLKADYNDETYEEEDYEDEEEMGTDLVVHEEDTTRSVIDTINIFVEITEFFQSLSSDDMNLFQSVVSSENLTKLQAFLQALQ
;
A
#
# COMPACT_ATOMS: atom_id res chain seq x y z
N MET A 1 35.50 19.86 31.30
CA MET A 1 36.77 19.38 30.66
C MET A 1 37.61 18.44 31.53
N SER A 2 37.91 18.73 32.81
CA SER A 2 38.78 17.86 33.65
C SER A 2 38.19 16.49 34.00
N PHE A 3 36.88 16.30 33.86
CA PHE A 3 36.19 15.02 34.14
C PHE A 3 36.21 14.02 32.96
N LEU A 4 36.59 14.44 31.75
CA LEU A 4 36.54 13.63 30.52
C LEU A 4 37.91 13.10 30.06
N LEU A 5 39.00 13.51 30.74
CA LEU A 5 40.39 13.28 30.31
C LEU A 5 41.20 12.33 31.20
N ASP A 6 40.66 11.83 32.31
CA ASP A 6 41.32 10.79 33.13
C ASP A 6 41.07 9.40 32.52
N SER A 7 41.65 9.11 31.34
CA SER A 7 41.82 7.74 30.88
C SER A 7 43.16 7.20 31.39
N ASN A 8 43.10 6.19 32.27
CA ASN A 8 44.30 5.44 32.67
C ASN A 8 44.75 4.57 31.49
N ASP A 9 46.06 4.54 31.18
CA ASP A 9 46.63 3.68 30.14
C ASP A 9 46.24 2.19 30.31
N ASN A 10 45.97 1.76 31.55
CA ASN A 10 45.46 0.43 31.86
C ASN A 10 44.07 0.16 31.26
N ASP A 11 43.14 1.12 31.31
CA ASP A 11 41.77 0.92 30.83
C ASP A 11 41.73 0.87 29.29
N ILE A 12 42.59 1.67 28.63
CA ILE A 12 42.77 1.66 27.18
C ILE A 12 43.28 0.29 26.72
N ASN A 13 44.29 -0.25 27.42
CA ASN A 13 44.85 -1.57 27.12
C ASN A 13 43.83 -2.70 27.34
N VAL A 14 43.02 -2.64 28.41
CA VAL A 14 41.97 -3.63 28.68
C VAL A 14 40.91 -3.62 27.57
N ILE A 15 40.37 -2.45 27.22
CA ILE A 15 39.36 -2.35 26.14
C ILE A 15 39.97 -2.73 24.79
N GLY A 16 41.21 -2.31 24.52
CA GLY A 16 41.96 -2.72 23.33
C GLY A 16 42.15 -4.24 23.24
N THR A 17 42.40 -4.92 24.37
CA THR A 17 42.50 -6.38 24.40
C THR A 17 41.17 -7.08 24.13
N CYS A 18 40.04 -6.51 24.57
CA CYS A 18 38.71 -7.03 24.22
C CYS A 18 38.48 -6.99 22.71
N PHE A 19 38.76 -5.87 22.04
CA PHE A 19 38.65 -5.78 20.59
C PHE A 19 39.66 -6.67 19.84
N HIS A 20 40.86 -6.85 20.39
CA HIS A 20 41.83 -7.79 19.85
C HIS A 20 41.30 -9.25 19.91
N ASN A 21 40.73 -9.66 21.04
CA ASN A 21 40.14 -10.99 21.19
C ASN A 21 38.96 -11.20 20.24
N ILE A 22 38.08 -10.19 20.12
CA ILE A 22 36.97 -10.20 19.15
C ILE A 22 37.50 -10.36 17.72
N SER A 23 38.58 -9.66 17.36
CA SER A 23 39.16 -9.73 16.02
C SER A 23 39.72 -11.12 15.64
N ILE A 24 40.08 -11.95 16.63
CA ILE A 24 40.61 -13.31 16.42
C ILE A 24 39.52 -14.37 16.71
N ASN A 25 38.25 -13.96 16.82
CA ASN A 25 37.11 -14.82 17.16
C ASN A 25 37.28 -15.58 18.48
N ASN A 26 37.98 -14.99 19.45
CA ASN A 26 38.22 -15.59 20.75
C ASN A 26 37.26 -15.02 21.80
N ASP A 27 36.42 -15.87 22.40
CA ASP A 27 35.48 -15.51 23.47
C ASP A 27 34.65 -14.22 23.19
N ILE A 28 34.12 -14.09 21.96
CA ILE A 28 33.43 -12.86 21.49
C ILE A 28 32.34 -12.40 22.48
N LYS A 29 31.41 -13.29 22.84
CA LYS A 29 30.29 -12.98 23.76
C LYS A 29 30.76 -12.51 25.14
N SER A 30 31.85 -13.09 25.65
CA SER A 30 32.41 -12.72 26.95
C SER A 30 33.04 -11.31 26.90
N ASN A 31 33.76 -11.01 25.82
CA ASN A 31 34.36 -9.70 25.61
C ASN A 31 33.30 -8.60 25.36
N GLU A 32 32.23 -8.89 24.64
CA GLU A 32 31.08 -7.96 24.49
C GLU A 32 30.39 -7.68 25.83
N GLN A 33 30.13 -8.70 26.64
CA GLN A 33 29.57 -8.53 27.99
C GLN A 33 30.47 -7.70 28.90
N LEU A 34 31.79 -7.82 28.77
CA LEU A 34 32.74 -6.98 29.52
C LEU A 34 32.67 -5.52 29.08
N LEU A 35 32.56 -5.26 27.77
CA LEU A 35 32.40 -3.92 27.22
C LEU A 35 31.08 -3.28 27.70
N ASP A 36 29.97 -4.04 27.69
CA ASP A 36 28.67 -3.54 28.13
C ASP A 36 28.62 -3.26 29.64
N LYS A 37 29.21 -4.13 30.47
CA LYS A 37 29.35 -3.86 31.92
C LYS A 37 30.20 -2.62 32.20
N TYR A 38 31.25 -2.41 31.42
CA TYR A 38 32.07 -1.22 31.54
C TYR A 38 31.30 0.04 31.10
N LYS A 39 30.48 -0.06 30.06
CA LYS A 39 29.62 1.03 29.56
C LYS A 39 28.59 1.48 30.60
N GLU A 40 27.95 0.55 31.32
CA GLU A 40 26.96 0.86 32.36
C GLU A 40 27.53 1.76 33.47
N THR A 41 28.81 1.55 33.81
CA THR A 41 29.46 2.25 34.93
C THR A 41 30.31 3.45 34.50
N ASN A 42 30.84 3.44 33.28
CA ASN A 42 31.85 4.39 32.81
C ASN A 42 31.58 4.94 31.39
N PHE A 43 30.31 5.19 31.03
CA PHE A 43 29.88 5.63 29.70
C PHE A 43 30.73 6.75 29.07
N ASN A 44 30.93 7.87 29.76
CA ASN A 44 31.69 9.01 29.23
C ASN A 44 33.18 8.68 29.00
N LYS A 45 33.77 7.89 29.89
CA LYS A 45 35.18 7.46 29.78
C LYS A 45 35.35 6.48 28.63
N LEU A 46 34.41 5.55 28.46
CA LEU A 46 34.42 4.60 27.35
C LEU A 46 34.42 5.32 26.00
N ILE A 47 33.59 6.36 25.82
CA ILE A 47 33.59 7.18 24.59
C ILE A 47 34.98 7.79 24.32
N SER A 48 35.61 8.36 25.34
CA SER A 48 36.97 8.94 25.23
C SER A 48 38.02 7.87 24.83
N ILE A 49 37.97 6.70 25.47
CA ILE A 49 38.87 5.57 25.19
C ILE A 49 38.66 5.05 23.75
N LEU A 50 37.41 4.94 23.30
CA LEU A 50 37.09 4.52 21.94
C LEU A 50 37.65 5.48 20.89
N TYR A 51 37.55 6.81 21.10
CA TYR A 51 38.22 7.78 20.21
C TYR A 51 39.75 7.63 20.23
N GLN A 52 40.34 7.37 21.39
CA GLN A 52 41.78 7.13 21.49
C GLN A 52 42.21 5.86 20.74
N LEU A 53 41.44 4.76 20.84
CA LEU A 53 41.69 3.52 20.10
C LEU A 53 41.48 3.67 18.60
N VAL A 54 40.47 4.44 18.18
CA VAL A 54 40.27 4.75 16.75
C VAL A 54 41.50 5.48 16.18
N ASN A 55 42.04 6.46 16.90
CA ASN A 55 43.12 7.31 16.41
C ASN A 55 44.54 6.73 16.62
N ASN A 56 44.78 5.98 17.69
CA ASN A 56 46.13 5.60 18.16
C ASN A 56 46.23 4.11 18.58
N SER A 57 45.75 3.16 17.77
CA SER A 57 45.80 1.71 18.07
C SER A 57 47.16 1.01 17.81
N GLY A 58 48.25 1.75 17.55
CA GLY A 58 49.57 1.16 17.35
C GLY A 58 49.69 0.25 16.12
N ASN A 59 49.39 0.78 14.92
CA ASN A 59 49.39 0.09 13.61
C ASN A 59 48.35 -1.03 13.41
N ASN A 60 47.51 -1.37 14.39
CA ASN A 60 46.49 -2.40 14.22
C ASN A 60 45.16 -1.83 13.71
N LEU A 61 45.02 -1.76 12.38
CA LEU A 61 43.83 -1.24 11.69
C LEU A 61 42.54 -1.96 12.07
N THR A 62 42.60 -3.25 12.41
CA THR A 62 41.42 -4.05 12.78
C THR A 62 40.82 -3.59 14.12
N ILE A 63 41.67 -3.24 15.09
CA ILE A 63 41.23 -2.71 16.38
C ILE A 63 40.59 -1.34 16.19
N SER A 64 41.19 -0.46 15.38
CA SER A 64 40.61 0.84 15.05
C SER A 64 39.24 0.71 14.37
N LEU A 65 39.08 -0.25 13.45
CA LEU A 65 37.81 -0.52 12.78
C LEU A 65 36.74 -0.98 13.76
N LEU A 66 37.00 -2.03 14.55
CA LEU A 66 36.04 -2.55 15.53
C LEU A 66 35.67 -1.49 16.58
N SER A 67 36.66 -0.71 17.04
CA SER A 67 36.43 0.42 17.95
C SER A 67 35.55 1.48 17.32
N SER A 68 35.72 1.79 16.02
CA SER A 68 34.89 2.77 15.31
C SER A 68 33.44 2.32 15.12
N ILE A 69 33.22 1.02 14.86
CA ILE A 69 31.88 0.43 14.75
C ILE A 69 31.17 0.48 16.10
N TYR A 70 31.84 0.02 17.16
CA TYR A 70 31.29 0.02 18.52
C TYR A 70 31.02 1.44 19.02
N LEU A 71 31.91 2.40 18.71
CA LEU A 71 31.72 3.82 19.00
C LEU A 71 30.46 4.37 18.33
N LYS A 72 30.30 4.14 17.02
CA LYS A 72 29.11 4.58 16.27
C LYS A 72 27.83 4.02 16.89
N ASN A 73 27.76 2.71 17.09
CA ASN A 73 26.57 2.04 17.64
C ASN A 73 26.26 2.54 19.06
N THR A 74 27.31 2.74 19.89
CA THR A 74 27.16 3.25 21.25
C THR A 74 26.58 4.66 21.26
N ILE A 75 27.05 5.54 20.37
CA ILE A 75 26.53 6.90 20.25
C ILE A 75 25.08 6.88 19.73
N GLN A 76 24.79 6.13 18.66
CA GLN A 76 23.45 6.05 18.05
C GLN A 76 22.36 5.60 19.02
N LEU A 77 22.60 4.49 19.74
CA LEU A 77 21.62 3.93 20.68
C LEU A 77 21.38 4.82 21.90
N ASN A 78 22.39 5.60 22.32
CA ASN A 78 22.34 6.39 23.56
C ASN A 78 22.17 7.88 23.33
N TYR A 79 22.06 8.33 22.08
CA TYR A 79 22.06 9.75 21.76
C TYR A 79 20.91 10.51 22.43
N LYS A 80 19.68 10.02 22.26
CA LYS A 80 18.46 10.65 22.81
C LYS A 80 18.39 10.58 24.35
N ARG A 81 18.89 9.50 24.96
CA ARG A 81 18.74 9.23 26.39
C ARG A 81 19.85 9.84 27.27
N LEU A 82 21.11 9.74 26.83
CA LEU A 82 22.27 10.07 27.67
C LEU A 82 23.14 11.21 27.12
N ILE A 83 23.16 11.42 25.80
CA ILE A 83 24.08 12.38 25.16
C ILE A 83 23.42 13.75 24.96
N SER A 84 22.16 13.78 24.50
CA SER A 84 21.39 15.01 24.28
C SER A 84 21.21 15.84 25.55
N THR A 85 21.12 15.19 26.71
CA THR A 85 20.93 15.81 28.02
C THR A 85 22.22 16.36 28.63
N ASN A 86 23.39 15.96 28.12
CA ASN A 86 24.70 16.41 28.60
C ASN A 86 25.44 17.24 27.54
N GLN A 87 25.34 18.58 27.67
CA GLN A 87 25.95 19.51 26.72
C GLN A 87 27.47 19.38 26.62
N GLU A 88 28.18 19.14 27.73
CA GLU A 88 29.64 18.95 27.70
C GLU A 88 30.03 17.72 26.88
N LEU A 89 29.34 16.59 27.10
CA LEU A 89 29.58 15.36 26.35
C LEU A 89 29.24 15.51 24.87
N SER A 90 28.10 16.14 24.55
CA SER A 90 27.72 16.42 23.16
C SER A 90 28.75 17.29 22.45
N SER A 91 29.26 18.34 23.11
CA SER A 91 30.30 19.21 22.55
C SER A 91 31.63 18.48 22.32
N PHE A 92 32.02 17.59 23.25
CA PHE A 92 33.21 16.75 23.13
C PHE A 92 33.11 15.78 21.95
N ILE A 93 31.99 15.05 21.83
CA ILE A 93 31.73 14.12 20.72
C ILE A 93 31.81 14.86 19.38
N ASN A 94 31.19 16.04 19.29
CA ASN A 94 31.20 16.86 18.09
C ASN A 94 32.62 17.26 17.66
N GLN A 95 33.43 17.79 18.57
CA GLN A 95 34.80 18.21 18.26
C GLN A 95 35.72 17.03 17.97
N GLN A 96 35.61 15.97 18.78
CA GLN A 96 36.49 14.81 18.68
C GLN A 96 36.19 13.95 17.45
N THR A 97 34.93 13.88 17.01
CA THR A 97 34.57 13.20 15.75
C THR A 97 35.21 13.91 14.56
N ILE A 98 35.13 15.24 14.49
CA ILE A 98 35.75 16.03 13.41
C ILE A 98 37.27 15.82 13.40
N ALA A 99 37.92 15.91 14.57
CA ALA A 99 39.36 15.67 14.68
C ALA A 99 39.76 14.25 14.25
N SER A 100 38.97 13.24 14.63
CA SER A 100 39.22 11.84 14.28
C SER A 100 38.98 11.55 12.79
N ILE A 101 38.05 12.27 12.15
CA ILE A 101 37.87 12.24 10.69
C ILE A 101 39.13 12.75 10.01
N VAL A 102 39.66 13.91 10.42
CA VAL A 102 40.90 14.49 9.84
C VAL A 102 42.07 13.52 9.91
N LEU A 103 42.24 12.83 11.04
CA LEU A 103 43.31 11.84 11.21
C LEU A 103 43.13 10.58 10.35
N ASN A 104 41.89 10.16 10.09
CA ASN A 104 41.57 8.89 9.42
C ASN A 104 40.92 9.07 8.03
N VAL A 105 41.07 10.23 7.38
CA VAL A 105 40.41 10.55 6.09
C VAL A 105 40.71 9.51 5.01
N ASN A 106 41.95 9.01 4.98
CA ASN A 106 42.41 8.09 3.95
C ASN A 106 41.91 6.64 4.17
N ASN A 107 41.27 6.35 5.31
CA ASN A 107 40.67 5.04 5.55
C ASN A 107 39.15 5.11 5.37
N ASN A 108 38.67 4.67 4.20
CA ASN A 108 37.25 4.71 3.83
C ASN A 108 36.35 4.01 4.88
N THR A 109 36.78 2.86 5.42
CA THR A 109 35.97 2.07 6.36
C THR A 109 35.73 2.81 7.68
N ILE A 110 36.79 3.35 8.30
CA ILE A 110 36.71 4.11 9.56
C ILE A 110 36.01 5.44 9.35
N ARG A 111 36.38 6.17 8.29
CA ARG A 111 35.78 7.46 7.93
C ARG A 111 34.26 7.35 7.81
N ASN A 112 33.74 6.31 7.16
CA ASN A 112 32.29 6.13 7.00
C ASN A 112 31.59 5.92 8.35
N GLN A 113 32.18 5.16 9.28
CA GLN A 113 31.61 5.02 10.63
C GLN A 113 31.57 6.37 11.38
N LEU A 114 32.63 7.18 11.26
CA LEU A 114 32.71 8.50 11.89
C LEU A 114 31.72 9.51 11.25
N LEU A 115 31.50 9.45 9.94
CA LEU A 115 30.50 10.29 9.27
C LEU A 115 29.07 9.95 9.71
N GLU A 116 28.76 8.70 10.04
CA GLU A 116 27.45 8.33 10.60
C GLU A 116 27.24 8.89 12.01
N ILE A 117 28.31 9.06 12.80
CA ILE A 117 28.21 9.78 14.08
C ILE A 117 27.80 11.24 13.85
N ILE A 118 28.39 11.91 12.86
CA ILE A 118 28.01 13.29 12.46
C ILE A 118 26.55 13.34 11.99
N TYR A 119 26.08 12.34 11.23
CA TYR A 119 24.66 12.28 10.85
C TYR A 119 23.74 12.24 12.06
N THR A 120 24.05 11.33 12.98
CA THR A 120 23.27 11.06 14.18
C THR A 120 23.18 12.31 15.04
N THR A 121 24.29 13.04 15.21
CA THR A 121 24.30 14.29 15.96
C THR A 121 23.44 15.39 15.32
N LEU A 122 23.39 15.44 13.98
CA LEU A 122 22.53 16.36 13.24
C LEU A 122 21.04 15.98 13.38
N THR A 123 20.67 14.71 13.16
CA THR A 123 19.27 14.25 13.18
C THR A 123 18.56 14.44 14.51
N TYR A 124 19.22 14.13 15.63
CA TYR A 124 18.56 14.18 16.94
C TYR A 124 18.43 15.58 17.54
N LYS A 125 19.14 16.59 17.03
CA LYS A 125 19.06 17.97 17.55
C LYS A 125 17.86 18.77 17.00
N THR A 126 17.24 18.33 15.90
CA THR A 126 16.08 19.03 15.30
C THR A 126 14.71 18.60 15.84
N PHE A 127 14.59 17.44 16.51
CA PHE A 127 13.31 16.97 17.05
C PHE A 127 12.95 17.54 18.43
N SER A 128 13.83 18.30 19.09
CA SER A 128 13.42 19.02 20.30
C SER A 128 12.62 20.26 19.91
N LYS A 129 11.28 20.14 19.95
CA LYS A 129 10.29 21.23 19.73
C LYS A 129 10.50 22.51 20.57
N TYR A 130 11.56 22.61 21.38
CA TYR A 130 11.68 23.61 22.46
C TYR A 130 13.01 24.36 22.61
N ASN A 131 14.00 24.25 21.70
CA ASN A 131 15.20 25.11 21.79
C ASN A 131 15.65 25.64 20.43
N ASP A 132 15.70 26.96 20.31
CA ASP A 132 16.14 27.77 19.16
C ASP A 132 17.65 27.68 18.82
N ASP A 133 18.42 26.78 19.44
CA ASP A 133 19.87 26.82 19.32
C ASP A 133 20.42 25.85 18.25
N ASN A 134 20.39 26.28 16.98
CA ASN A 134 21.08 25.65 15.83
C ASN A 134 22.63 25.72 15.91
N GLN A 135 23.20 25.72 17.11
CA GLN A 135 24.61 26.05 17.36
C GLN A 135 25.60 25.07 16.72
N PHE A 136 25.31 23.76 16.71
CA PHE A 136 26.24 22.78 16.15
C PHE A 136 26.31 22.85 14.62
N GLU A 137 25.19 23.07 13.96
CA GLU A 137 25.10 23.13 12.49
C GLU A 137 25.91 24.34 11.98
N THR A 138 25.75 25.49 12.63
CA THR A 138 26.52 26.71 12.36
C THR A 138 28.01 26.52 12.67
N GLN A 139 28.36 25.90 13.80
CA GLN A 139 29.76 25.57 14.15
C GLN A 139 30.40 24.63 13.14
N LEU A 140 29.65 23.63 12.66
CA LEU A 140 30.12 22.69 11.65
C LEU A 140 30.38 23.39 10.33
N VAL A 141 29.47 24.27 9.88
CA VAL A 141 29.68 25.11 8.69
C VAL A 141 30.97 25.93 8.81
N HIS A 142 31.16 26.65 9.93
CA HIS A 142 32.38 27.42 10.16
C HIS A 142 33.63 26.54 10.15
N LYS A 143 33.58 25.36 10.76
CA LYS A 143 34.72 24.45 10.79
C LYS A 143 35.04 23.88 9.42
N ILE A 144 34.03 23.59 8.60
CA ILE A 144 34.24 23.15 7.21
C ILE A 144 34.93 24.27 6.41
N ILE A 145 34.49 25.53 6.54
CA ILE A 145 35.13 26.67 5.87
C ILE A 145 36.60 26.82 6.28
N GLU A 146 36.91 26.63 7.57
CA GLU A 146 38.29 26.68 8.08
C GLU A 146 39.15 25.56 7.48
N LEU A 147 38.65 24.32 7.50
CA LEU A 147 39.36 23.14 6.95
C LEU A 147 39.58 23.26 5.43
N LEU A 148 38.64 23.85 4.72
CA LEU A 148 38.68 24.06 3.27
C LEU A 148 39.69 25.16 2.86
N LYS A 149 39.98 26.11 3.75
CA LYS A 149 41.00 27.15 3.53
C LYS A 149 42.41 26.69 3.94
N SER A 150 42.54 25.50 4.52
CA SER A 150 43.82 24.95 4.94
C SER A 150 44.71 24.57 3.75
N SER A 151 46.03 24.59 3.95
CA SER A 151 47.00 24.07 2.97
C SER A 151 47.23 22.56 3.09
N ASN A 152 46.61 21.90 4.09
CA ASN A 152 46.76 20.49 4.36
C ASN A 152 45.80 19.67 3.49
N VAL A 153 46.32 18.65 2.79
CA VAL A 153 45.52 17.81 1.88
C VAL A 153 44.46 17.02 2.64
N ASP A 154 44.80 16.47 3.81
CA ASP A 154 43.87 15.64 4.60
C ASP A 154 42.73 16.48 5.20
N GLU A 155 43.01 17.71 5.64
CA GLU A 155 42.01 18.67 6.11
C GLU A 155 41.06 19.11 4.98
N ASN A 156 41.61 19.37 3.79
CA ASN A 156 40.81 19.68 2.61
C ASN A 156 39.89 18.50 2.22
N LEU A 157 40.41 17.28 2.20
CA LEU A 157 39.60 16.08 1.94
C LEU A 157 38.52 15.88 3.02
N SER A 158 38.85 16.07 4.30
CA SER A 158 37.89 16.01 5.41
C SER A 158 36.72 16.96 5.20
N SER A 159 37.03 18.18 4.73
CA SER A 159 36.03 19.21 4.44
C SER A 159 35.01 18.75 3.40
N ILE A 160 35.42 18.01 2.37
CA ILE A 160 34.55 17.48 1.32
C ILE A 160 33.59 16.44 1.92
N TYR A 161 34.10 15.47 2.68
CA TYR A 161 33.26 14.42 3.29
C TYR A 161 32.28 14.98 4.33
N LEU A 162 32.72 15.97 5.13
CA LEU A 162 31.84 16.68 6.06
C LEU A 162 30.77 17.49 5.32
N THR A 163 31.14 18.16 4.22
CA THR A 163 30.19 18.88 3.35
C THR A 163 29.16 17.94 2.75
N TYR A 164 29.58 16.77 2.29
CA TYR A 164 28.69 15.72 1.80
C TYR A 164 27.68 15.31 2.86
N LYS A 165 28.13 15.05 4.09
CA LYS A 165 27.23 14.58 5.14
C LYS A 165 26.25 15.68 5.57
N LEU A 166 26.73 16.91 5.73
CA LEU A 166 25.89 18.07 6.02
C LEU A 166 24.81 18.29 4.94
N THR A 167 25.22 18.34 3.66
CA THR A 167 24.27 18.57 2.54
C THR A 167 23.29 17.41 2.37
N SER A 168 23.71 16.17 2.65
CA SER A 168 22.83 14.99 2.63
C SER A 168 21.76 15.00 3.73
N TYR A 169 22.11 15.48 4.93
CA TYR A 169 21.19 15.61 6.06
C TYR A 169 20.10 16.65 5.76
N GLU A 170 20.53 17.82 5.28
CA GLU A 170 19.61 18.91 4.99
C GLU A 170 18.57 18.51 3.91
N ARG A 171 18.82 17.48 3.07
CA ARG A 171 17.88 17.01 2.02
C ARG A 171 16.45 16.84 2.54
N TYR A 172 16.30 16.39 3.78
CA TYR A 172 15.02 16.04 4.40
C TYR A 172 14.55 17.06 5.45
N SER A 173 15.32 18.12 5.72
CA SER A 173 14.92 19.12 6.69
C SER A 173 13.73 19.92 6.15
N LEU A 174 12.52 19.55 6.56
CA LEU A 174 11.26 20.27 6.33
C LEU A 174 11.22 21.57 7.15
N ARG A 175 12.22 22.46 6.99
CA ARG A 175 12.22 23.77 7.65
C ARG A 175 11.25 24.70 6.92
N ARG A 176 9.96 24.53 7.20
CA ARG A 176 8.89 25.50 6.89
C ARG A 176 8.92 26.57 7.97
N GLY A 177 9.58 27.68 7.71
CA GLY A 177 9.56 28.84 8.60
C GLY A 177 10.17 30.06 7.96
N ASN A 178 9.45 31.18 7.98
CA ASN A 178 9.92 32.49 7.53
C ASN A 178 10.90 33.15 8.53
N SER A 179 11.36 32.45 9.58
CA SER A 179 12.41 32.96 10.45
C SER A 179 13.78 32.67 9.82
N VAL A 180 14.47 33.74 9.45
CA VAL A 180 15.89 33.71 9.10
C VAL A 180 16.66 33.33 10.36
N ASN A 181 16.82 32.03 10.60
CA ASN A 181 17.68 31.55 11.68
C ASN A 181 19.15 31.76 11.26
N ASP A 182 20.05 32.08 12.20
CA ASP A 182 21.49 32.32 11.94
C ASP A 182 22.15 31.24 11.07
N PHE A 183 21.71 29.98 11.20
CA PHE A 183 22.16 28.88 10.37
C PHE A 183 21.81 29.06 8.88
N THR A 184 20.62 29.55 8.54
CA THR A 184 20.22 29.76 7.13
C THR A 184 21.13 30.76 6.42
N THR A 185 21.49 31.85 7.11
CA THR A 185 22.44 32.84 6.61
C THR A 185 23.87 32.28 6.55
N ALA A 186 24.30 31.55 7.57
CA ALA A 186 25.61 30.90 7.58
C ALA A 186 25.74 29.87 6.44
N TYR A 187 24.72 29.02 6.27
CA TYR A 187 24.66 28.01 5.23
C TYR A 187 24.57 28.64 3.83
N SER A 188 23.80 29.72 3.64
CA SER A 188 23.75 30.39 2.34
C SER A 188 25.08 31.04 1.96
N SER A 189 25.73 31.74 2.90
CA SER A 189 27.08 32.29 2.69
C SER A 189 28.12 31.19 2.39
N PHE A 190 28.03 30.06 3.09
CA PHE A 190 28.86 28.89 2.87
C PHE A 190 28.68 28.30 1.46
N THR A 191 27.43 28.15 1.01
CA THR A 191 27.16 27.62 -0.34
C THR A 191 27.69 28.52 -1.46
N ASN A 192 27.73 29.84 -1.26
CA ASN A 192 28.33 30.77 -2.22
C ASN A 192 29.84 30.54 -2.40
N GLU A 193 30.57 30.24 -1.33
CA GLU A 193 32.01 29.91 -1.42
C GLU A 193 32.23 28.49 -1.98
N LEU A 194 31.32 27.55 -1.70
CA LEU A 194 31.45 26.16 -2.12
C LEU A 194 31.31 25.94 -3.63
N VAL A 195 30.35 26.60 -4.29
CA VAL A 195 30.01 26.32 -5.70
C VAL A 195 31.22 26.49 -6.64
N PRO A 196 32.00 27.59 -6.60
CA PRO A 196 33.23 27.73 -7.38
C PRO A 196 34.29 26.68 -7.04
N MET A 197 34.42 26.34 -5.76
CA MET A 197 35.43 25.38 -5.28
C MET A 197 35.13 23.98 -5.82
N ILE A 198 33.89 23.49 -5.67
CA ILE A 198 33.46 22.19 -6.16
C ILE A 198 33.72 22.09 -7.66
N TYR A 199 33.38 23.14 -8.42
CA TYR A 199 33.66 23.18 -9.86
C TYR A 199 35.15 23.01 -10.17
N SER A 200 36.01 23.77 -9.51
CA SER A 200 37.46 23.70 -9.72
C SER A 200 38.07 22.33 -9.35
N LEU A 201 37.58 21.69 -8.29
CA LEU A 201 38.02 20.35 -7.89
C LEU A 201 37.56 19.29 -8.88
N LEU A 202 36.32 19.38 -9.37
CA LEU A 202 35.82 18.49 -10.40
C LEU A 202 36.63 18.63 -11.70
N GLU A 203 36.97 19.86 -12.12
CA GLU A 203 37.80 20.11 -13.30
C GLU A 203 39.20 19.49 -13.17
N ASN A 204 39.84 19.67 -12.00
CA ASN A 204 41.14 19.07 -11.71
C ASN A 204 41.07 17.53 -11.68
N ASN A 205 40.04 16.96 -11.05
CA ASN A 205 39.85 15.51 -10.98
C ASN A 205 39.56 14.90 -12.36
N LEU A 206 38.82 15.62 -13.21
CA LEU A 206 38.56 15.21 -14.59
C LEU A 206 39.84 15.08 -15.40
N GLN A 207 40.77 16.04 -15.27
CA GLN A 207 42.08 15.95 -15.93
C GLN A 207 42.89 14.75 -15.43
N LYS A 208 42.89 14.49 -14.13
CA LYS A 208 43.56 13.31 -13.54
C LYS A 208 42.97 12.01 -14.07
N LEU A 209 41.64 11.88 -14.05
CA LEU A 209 40.93 10.68 -14.51
C LEU A 209 41.11 10.42 -16.01
N LYS A 210 41.31 11.46 -16.84
CA LYS A 210 41.70 11.29 -18.25
C LYS A 210 43.09 10.67 -18.41
N THR A 211 44.00 10.89 -17.45
CA THR A 211 45.38 10.37 -17.48
C THR A 211 45.54 9.01 -16.76
N GLY A 212 44.57 8.60 -15.96
CA GLY A 212 44.52 7.31 -15.25
C GLY A 212 43.59 7.35 -14.03
N GLU A 213 43.06 6.20 -13.63
CA GLU A 213 42.19 6.09 -12.45
C GLU A 213 42.99 5.91 -11.16
N ASP A 214 42.77 6.80 -10.20
CA ASP A 214 43.20 6.65 -8.81
C ASP A 214 41.96 6.50 -7.93
N ALA A 215 41.94 5.49 -7.06
CA ALA A 215 40.80 5.13 -6.21
C ALA A 215 40.33 6.30 -5.35
N MET A 216 41.26 7.11 -4.82
CA MET A 216 40.91 8.30 -4.05
C MET A 216 40.27 9.38 -4.91
N THR A 217 40.77 9.59 -6.13
CA THR A 217 40.21 10.56 -7.06
C THR A 217 38.77 10.17 -7.48
N VAL A 218 38.50 8.88 -7.70
CA VAL A 218 37.15 8.37 -7.98
C VAL A 218 36.21 8.61 -6.79
N ASP A 219 36.65 8.24 -5.58
CA ASP A 219 35.86 8.41 -4.36
C ASP A 219 35.52 9.89 -4.06
N VAL A 220 36.52 10.79 -4.16
CA VAL A 220 36.32 12.23 -3.97
C VAL A 220 35.36 12.80 -5.03
N THR A 221 35.53 12.40 -6.30
CA THR A 221 34.66 12.86 -7.39
C THR A 221 33.21 12.40 -7.17
N HIS A 222 33.00 11.17 -6.72
CA HIS A 222 31.68 10.65 -6.37
C HIS A 222 30.99 11.49 -5.30
N HIS A 223 31.71 11.85 -4.23
CA HIS A 223 31.19 12.71 -3.18
C HIS A 223 30.91 14.13 -3.68
N LEU A 224 31.77 14.71 -4.52
CA LEU A 224 31.55 16.04 -5.11
C LEU A 224 30.31 16.09 -6.01
N LEU A 225 30.07 15.06 -6.84
CA LEU A 225 28.86 14.97 -7.66
C LEU A 225 27.59 14.88 -6.80
N LYS A 226 27.63 14.14 -5.68
CA LYS A 226 26.51 14.09 -4.73
C LYS A 226 26.33 15.37 -3.93
N ILE A 227 27.42 16.06 -3.57
CA ILE A 227 27.34 17.37 -2.92
C ILE A 227 26.59 18.34 -3.83
N PHE A 228 26.94 18.40 -5.13
CA PHE A 228 26.18 19.20 -6.08
C PHE A 228 24.69 18.81 -6.08
N HIS A 229 24.41 17.50 -6.21
CA HIS A 229 23.04 16.97 -6.21
C HIS A 229 22.22 17.45 -5.00
N TYR A 230 22.81 17.40 -3.81
CA TYR A 230 22.14 17.78 -2.57
C TYR A 230 22.09 19.30 -2.34
N ILE A 231 23.10 20.07 -2.75
CA ILE A 231 23.05 21.54 -2.70
C ILE A 231 21.92 22.04 -3.59
N SER A 232 21.71 21.42 -4.75
CA SER A 232 20.54 21.70 -5.59
C SER A 232 19.21 21.41 -4.89
N ASN A 233 19.17 20.80 -3.69
CA ASN A 233 17.94 20.63 -2.91
C ASN A 233 17.45 21.90 -2.18
N PHE A 234 18.24 22.97 -2.12
CA PHE A 234 17.89 24.20 -1.41
C PHE A 234 17.62 25.33 -2.38
N ASN A 235 16.59 26.13 -2.11
CA ASN A 235 16.21 27.14 -3.09
C ASN A 235 17.20 28.32 -3.16
N GLU A 236 17.80 28.76 -2.05
CA GLU A 236 18.75 29.89 -2.05
C GLU A 236 20.12 29.52 -2.66
N PRO A 237 20.80 28.42 -2.26
CA PRO A 237 22.02 27.95 -2.93
C PRO A 237 21.84 27.65 -4.42
N ALA A 238 20.67 27.13 -4.79
CA ALA A 238 20.36 26.87 -6.19
C ALA A 238 20.20 28.16 -7.01
N ALA A 239 19.60 29.22 -6.44
CA ALA A 239 19.51 30.53 -7.10
C ALA A 239 20.92 31.06 -7.44
N ASN A 240 21.89 30.87 -6.54
CA ASN A 240 23.27 31.32 -6.75
C ASN A 240 23.98 30.62 -7.92
N MET A 241 23.56 29.42 -8.30
CA MET A 241 24.11 28.73 -9.47
C MET A 241 23.71 29.41 -10.80
N PHE A 242 22.64 30.22 -10.79
CA PHE A 242 22.15 31.00 -11.93
C PHE A 242 22.68 32.45 -11.97
N ASN A 243 23.63 32.81 -11.09
CA ASN A 243 24.27 34.14 -11.06
C ASN A 243 25.14 34.40 -12.32
N GLU A 244 25.64 35.63 -12.48
CA GLU A 244 26.37 36.13 -13.66
C GLU A 244 27.53 35.23 -14.14
N ASN A 245 28.14 34.45 -13.24
CA ASN A 245 29.26 33.54 -13.52
C ASN A 245 28.84 32.24 -14.26
N GLN A 246 27.54 32.04 -14.50
CA GLN A 246 26.96 30.91 -15.26
C GLN A 246 27.45 29.52 -14.80
N TYR A 247 27.57 29.32 -13.48
CA TYR A 247 28.08 28.06 -12.93
C TYR A 247 27.23 26.85 -13.34
N MET A 248 25.90 26.99 -13.44
CA MET A 248 25.05 25.90 -13.96
C MET A 248 25.51 25.39 -15.33
N VAL A 249 25.79 26.29 -16.27
CA VAL A 249 26.27 25.92 -17.62
C VAL A 249 27.61 25.20 -17.52
N LYS A 250 28.51 25.69 -16.67
CA LYS A 250 29.82 25.08 -16.46
C LYS A 250 29.71 23.67 -15.87
N PHE A 251 28.87 23.47 -14.86
CA PHE A 251 28.61 22.15 -14.26
C PHE A 251 28.03 21.17 -15.28
N ILE A 252 27.08 21.63 -16.11
CA ILE A 252 26.49 20.78 -17.16
C ILE A 252 27.58 20.27 -18.12
N ASN A 253 28.49 21.14 -18.56
CA ASN A 253 29.59 20.72 -19.43
C ASN A 253 30.53 19.72 -18.75
N ILE A 254 30.86 19.92 -17.47
CA ILE A 254 31.70 18.99 -16.71
C ILE A 254 31.01 17.62 -16.53
N PHE A 255 29.71 17.59 -16.19
CA PHE A 255 28.97 16.33 -16.07
C PHE A 255 28.94 15.57 -17.39
N TYR A 256 28.84 16.27 -18.52
CA TYR A 256 28.89 15.67 -19.85
C TYR A 256 30.25 15.01 -20.10
N GLU A 257 31.34 15.67 -19.75
CA GLU A 257 32.67 15.10 -19.92
C GLU A 257 32.85 13.85 -19.05
N PHE A 258 32.44 13.88 -17.78
CA PHE A 258 32.48 12.69 -16.92
C PHE A 258 31.62 11.55 -17.47
N ALA A 259 30.38 11.85 -17.88
CA ALA A 259 29.47 10.85 -18.42
C ALA A 259 29.96 10.23 -19.74
N ASN A 260 30.90 10.85 -20.47
CA ASN A 260 31.40 10.34 -21.76
C ASN A 260 32.85 9.83 -21.72
N LEU A 261 33.45 9.71 -20.53
CA LEU A 261 34.73 9.02 -20.39
C LEU A 261 34.54 7.52 -20.67
N LYS A 262 35.38 6.94 -21.54
CA LYS A 262 35.26 5.54 -22.02
C LYS A 262 35.32 4.52 -20.88
N ASN A 263 36.31 4.65 -20.00
CA ASN A 263 36.56 3.70 -18.91
C ASN A 263 36.34 4.39 -17.56
N ILE A 264 35.13 4.88 -17.31
CA ILE A 264 34.80 5.51 -16.03
C ILE A 264 34.02 4.55 -15.13
N ASN A 265 34.26 4.65 -13.82
CA ASN A 265 33.42 4.01 -12.82
C ASN A 265 31.92 4.29 -13.04
N LYS A 266 31.10 3.21 -13.10
CA LYS A 266 29.64 3.25 -13.31
C LYS A 266 28.91 4.22 -12.34
N SER A 267 29.42 4.39 -11.13
CA SER A 267 28.84 5.30 -10.13
C SER A 267 28.99 6.77 -10.52
N LEU A 268 30.17 7.16 -11.03
CA LEU A 268 30.43 8.54 -11.48
C LEU A 268 29.58 8.88 -12.70
N GLU A 269 29.46 7.95 -13.65
CA GLU A 269 28.57 8.06 -14.80
C GLU A 269 27.12 8.30 -14.36
N LYS A 270 26.60 7.42 -13.49
CA LYS A 270 25.25 7.53 -12.93
C LYS A 270 25.01 8.90 -12.31
N TRP A 271 25.88 9.34 -11.40
CA TRP A 271 25.67 10.59 -10.68
C TRP A 271 25.79 11.82 -11.58
N SER A 272 26.61 11.75 -12.63
CA SER A 272 26.69 12.81 -13.65
C SER A 272 25.36 12.99 -14.40
N ILE A 273 24.74 11.88 -14.83
CA ILE A 273 23.45 11.91 -15.56
C ILE A 273 22.28 12.19 -14.60
N SER A 274 22.30 11.64 -13.38
CA SER A 274 21.31 11.92 -12.33
C SER A 274 21.20 13.42 -12.02
N ASN A 275 22.31 14.14 -12.05
CA ASN A 275 22.32 15.59 -11.85
C ASN A 275 21.56 16.34 -12.95
N TYR A 276 21.55 15.88 -14.20
CA TYR A 276 20.69 16.45 -15.24
C TYR A 276 19.21 16.22 -14.93
N ALA A 277 18.82 14.98 -14.63
CA ALA A 277 17.45 14.64 -14.27
C ALA A 277 16.97 15.46 -13.06
N LYS A 278 17.87 15.69 -12.09
CA LYS A 278 17.60 16.53 -10.91
C LYS A 278 17.33 17.99 -11.28
N ILE A 279 18.17 18.58 -12.13
CA ILE A 279 18.01 19.97 -12.60
C ILE A 279 16.67 20.10 -13.34
N VAL A 280 16.36 19.16 -14.23
CA VAL A 280 15.12 19.17 -15.01
C VAL A 280 13.88 19.03 -14.13
N ASN A 281 13.91 18.13 -13.15
CA ASN A 281 12.77 17.90 -12.28
C ASN A 281 12.48 19.05 -11.32
N ARG A 282 13.54 19.68 -10.78
CA ARG A 282 13.39 20.71 -9.76
C ARG A 282 13.11 22.08 -10.35
N PHE A 283 13.92 22.51 -11.32
CA PHE A 283 13.88 23.90 -11.81
C PHE A 283 12.84 24.11 -12.92
N SER A 284 11.93 23.15 -13.12
CA SER A 284 10.77 23.26 -14.01
C SER A 284 9.51 23.80 -13.30
N LYS A 285 9.54 24.00 -11.98
CA LYS A 285 8.40 24.52 -11.20
C LYS A 285 8.82 25.70 -10.33
N THR A 286 7.90 26.63 -10.07
CA THR A 286 8.12 27.75 -9.15
C THR A 286 8.16 27.26 -7.69
N SER A 287 8.93 27.98 -6.86
CA SER A 287 8.99 27.78 -5.41
C SER A 287 9.17 29.12 -4.71
N SER A 288 9.23 29.13 -3.37
CA SER A 288 9.35 30.37 -2.58
C SER A 288 10.55 31.27 -2.95
N LEU A 289 11.59 30.71 -3.56
CA LEU A 289 12.79 31.44 -3.99
C LEU A 289 13.15 31.18 -5.47
N ILE A 290 12.47 30.24 -6.14
CA ILE A 290 12.59 30.02 -7.59
C ILE A 290 11.43 30.76 -8.26
N ASN A 291 11.71 31.98 -8.69
CA ASN A 291 10.73 32.84 -9.36
C ASN A 291 10.52 32.43 -10.82
N GLU A 292 9.41 32.86 -11.41
CA GLU A 292 9.09 32.62 -12.83
C GLU A 292 10.23 33.03 -13.77
N GLY A 293 10.95 34.13 -13.49
CA GLY A 293 12.09 34.55 -14.30
C GLY A 293 13.26 33.56 -14.33
N ILE A 294 13.51 32.83 -13.24
CA ILE A 294 14.54 31.78 -13.17
C ILE A 294 14.06 30.54 -13.94
N VAL A 295 12.79 30.15 -13.76
CA VAL A 295 12.18 29.04 -14.51
C VAL A 295 12.24 29.32 -16.01
N ASP A 296 11.89 30.53 -16.43
CA ASP A 296 11.99 30.98 -17.82
C ASP A 296 13.42 30.93 -18.36
N TYR A 297 14.40 31.38 -17.58
CA TYR A 297 15.81 31.29 -17.96
C TYR A 297 16.26 29.83 -18.12
N VAL A 298 15.86 28.97 -17.18
CA VAL A 298 16.18 27.54 -17.20
C VAL A 298 15.59 26.86 -18.42
N ILE A 299 14.31 27.09 -18.70
CA ILE A 299 13.63 26.54 -19.88
C ILE A 299 14.27 27.08 -21.17
N LYS A 300 14.62 28.37 -21.25
CA LYS A 300 15.18 28.96 -22.48
C LYS A 300 16.63 28.59 -22.75
N ASN A 301 17.47 28.43 -21.72
CA ASN A 301 18.92 28.33 -21.88
C ASN A 301 19.53 27.04 -21.33
N ILE A 302 19.02 26.51 -20.21
CA ILE A 302 19.63 25.39 -19.50
C ILE A 302 19.11 24.04 -20.00
N PHE A 303 17.79 23.90 -20.15
CA PHE A 303 17.17 22.65 -20.62
C PHE A 303 17.62 22.28 -22.04
N PRO A 304 17.67 23.22 -23.01
CA PRO A 304 18.18 22.91 -24.34
C PRO A 304 19.63 22.40 -24.31
N LEU A 305 20.49 22.97 -23.45
CA LEU A 305 21.86 22.51 -23.27
C LEU A 305 21.91 21.09 -22.69
N ILE A 306 21.09 20.79 -21.67
CA ILE A 306 21.00 19.45 -21.09
C ILE A 306 20.55 18.43 -22.15
N LEU A 307 19.55 18.77 -22.97
CA LEU A 307 19.08 17.90 -24.05
C LEU A 307 20.14 17.69 -25.13
N GLU A 308 20.86 18.75 -25.54
CA GLU A 308 21.99 18.63 -26.46
C GLU A 308 23.04 17.64 -25.93
N LYS A 309 23.43 17.76 -24.64
CA LYS A 309 24.40 16.85 -24.01
C LYS A 309 23.85 15.43 -23.82
N THR A 310 22.56 15.29 -23.55
CA THR A 310 21.86 14.01 -23.44
C THR A 310 21.90 13.28 -24.79
N PHE A 311 21.49 13.94 -25.88
CA PHE A 311 21.52 13.35 -27.21
C PHE A 311 22.94 13.08 -27.70
N ALA A 312 23.90 13.96 -27.42
CA ALA A 312 25.31 13.70 -27.73
C ALA A 312 25.84 12.45 -27.01
N THR A 313 25.43 12.22 -25.75
CA THR A 313 25.80 11.01 -25.01
C THR A 313 25.21 9.76 -25.65
N ILE A 314 23.94 9.81 -26.05
CA ILE A 314 23.28 8.72 -26.80
C ILE A 314 24.01 8.45 -28.12
N THR A 315 24.33 9.50 -28.89
CA THR A 315 25.09 9.37 -30.15
C THR A 315 26.48 8.78 -29.94
N ASN A 316 27.17 9.12 -28.85
CA ASN A 316 28.47 8.55 -28.53
C ASN A 316 28.39 7.03 -28.27
N VAL A 317 27.34 6.58 -27.59
CA VAL A 317 27.08 5.15 -27.38
C VAL A 317 26.78 4.47 -28.71
N LEU A 318 25.86 5.01 -29.50
CA LEU A 318 25.47 4.45 -30.81
C LEU A 318 26.63 4.36 -31.81
N ASN A 319 27.56 5.31 -31.77
CA ASN A 319 28.75 5.31 -32.64
C ASN A 319 29.89 4.41 -32.14
N GLY A 320 29.73 3.73 -31.00
CA GLY A 320 30.81 2.95 -30.37
C GLY A 320 31.94 3.80 -29.81
N ASN A 321 31.73 5.11 -29.63
CA ASN A 321 32.67 5.97 -28.92
C ASN A 321 32.63 5.74 -27.40
N LYS A 322 31.58 5.07 -26.92
CA LYS A 322 31.41 4.59 -25.55
C LYS A 322 30.74 3.22 -25.59
N ASP A 323 31.20 2.27 -24.79
CA ASP A 323 30.75 0.87 -24.86
C ASP A 323 29.25 0.73 -24.54
N SER A 324 28.85 1.06 -23.32
CA SER A 324 27.45 1.08 -22.89
C SER A 324 27.28 2.00 -21.67
N LEU A 325 26.03 2.31 -21.34
CA LEU A 325 25.67 3.01 -20.10
C LEU A 325 25.12 2.01 -19.09
N SER A 326 25.29 2.32 -17.81
CA SER A 326 24.63 1.56 -16.74
C SER A 326 23.10 1.70 -16.79
N ILE A 327 22.38 0.69 -16.29
CA ILE A 327 20.91 0.65 -16.20
C ILE A 327 20.37 1.95 -15.56
N LYS A 328 20.95 2.36 -14.43
CA LYS A 328 20.60 3.60 -13.72
C LYS A 328 20.81 4.86 -14.55
N SER A 329 21.87 4.91 -15.36
CA SER A 329 22.11 6.03 -16.27
C SER A 329 21.05 6.11 -17.36
N ASN A 330 20.70 4.97 -17.97
CA ASN A 330 19.64 4.89 -18.97
C ASN A 330 18.29 5.31 -18.40
N TYR A 331 17.94 4.87 -17.20
CA TYR A 331 16.74 5.33 -16.49
C TYR A 331 16.67 6.85 -16.36
N TYR A 332 17.75 7.50 -15.94
CA TYR A 332 17.77 8.96 -15.82
C TYR A 332 17.71 9.67 -17.17
N LEU A 333 18.31 9.12 -18.24
CA LEU A 333 18.16 9.65 -19.60
C LEU A 333 16.71 9.58 -20.07
N ILE A 334 16.05 8.43 -19.90
CA ILE A 334 14.63 8.27 -20.22
C ILE A 334 13.79 9.25 -19.40
N THR A 335 14.11 9.43 -18.11
CA THR A 335 13.43 10.39 -17.24
C THR A 335 13.55 11.84 -17.74
N ILE A 336 14.73 12.25 -18.23
CA ILE A 336 14.94 13.60 -18.79
C ILE A 336 14.09 13.81 -20.04
N ILE A 337 14.08 12.84 -20.96
CA ILE A 337 13.27 12.88 -22.17
C ILE A 337 11.77 12.90 -21.81
N SER A 338 11.36 12.00 -20.92
CA SER A 338 9.99 11.88 -20.41
C SER A 338 9.49 13.17 -19.76
N ARG A 339 10.34 13.84 -18.98
CA ARG A 339 9.99 15.11 -18.33
C ARG A 339 9.88 16.27 -19.31
N SER A 340 10.67 16.23 -20.39
CA SER A 340 10.66 17.26 -21.44
C SER A 340 9.33 17.33 -22.18
N ILE A 341 8.61 16.21 -22.28
CA ILE A 341 7.25 16.14 -22.85
C ILE A 341 6.28 17.09 -22.13
N LYS A 342 6.40 17.22 -20.80
CA LYS A 342 5.50 18.06 -19.97
C LYS A 342 5.70 19.57 -20.17
N ILE A 343 6.72 19.98 -20.93
CA ILE A 343 7.06 21.40 -21.13
C ILE A 343 7.00 21.70 -22.63
N GLU A 344 5.87 22.25 -23.07
CA GLU A 344 5.56 22.41 -24.50
C GLU A 344 6.64 23.19 -25.28
N GLN A 345 7.23 24.23 -24.68
CA GLN A 345 8.30 25.02 -25.31
C GLN A 345 9.57 24.21 -25.59
N ILE A 346 9.83 23.19 -24.79
CA ILE A 346 10.99 22.30 -24.94
C ILE A 346 10.65 21.16 -25.90
N TRP A 347 9.50 20.52 -25.65
CA TRP A 347 9.03 19.38 -26.41
C TRP A 347 8.94 19.68 -27.91
N SER A 348 8.15 20.70 -28.27
CA SER A 348 7.89 21.09 -29.66
C SER A 348 9.15 21.48 -30.42
N LYS A 349 10.11 22.15 -29.75
CA LYS A 349 11.27 22.76 -30.39
C LYS A 349 12.50 21.86 -30.49
N TYR A 350 12.72 20.97 -29.50
CA TYR A 350 13.99 20.25 -29.37
C TYR A 350 13.85 18.73 -29.40
N VAL A 351 12.69 18.17 -29.04
CA VAL A 351 12.55 16.71 -28.84
C VAL A 351 11.60 16.08 -29.84
N LYS A 352 10.43 16.69 -30.10
CA LYS A 352 9.31 16.09 -30.86
C LYS A 352 9.71 15.58 -32.25
N GLU A 353 10.53 16.30 -33.01
CA GLU A 353 10.90 15.88 -34.37
C GLU A 353 11.78 14.62 -34.41
N ASN A 354 12.62 14.43 -33.38
CA ASN A 354 13.63 13.35 -33.37
C ASN A 354 13.20 12.16 -32.51
N ILE A 355 12.15 12.28 -31.69
CA ILE A 355 11.79 11.28 -30.68
C ILE A 355 11.47 9.91 -31.28
N LEU A 356 10.85 9.86 -32.47
CA LEU A 356 10.53 8.61 -33.16
C LEU A 356 11.81 7.84 -33.52
N GLN A 357 12.80 8.54 -34.08
CA GLN A 357 14.07 7.95 -34.45
C GLN A 357 14.89 7.55 -33.22
N ILE A 358 14.90 8.38 -32.17
CA ILE A 358 15.57 8.09 -30.90
C ILE A 358 14.95 6.85 -30.24
N SER A 359 13.63 6.72 -30.32
CA SER A 359 12.91 5.55 -29.81
C SER A 359 13.34 4.28 -30.57
N ASP A 360 13.29 4.31 -31.91
CA ASP A 360 13.63 3.15 -32.76
C ASP A 360 15.08 2.68 -32.57
N VAL A 361 16.04 3.62 -32.52
CA VAL A 361 17.48 3.29 -32.56
C VAL A 361 18.08 3.07 -31.17
N TYR A 362 17.48 3.64 -30.12
CA TYR A 362 18.07 3.61 -28.78
C TYR A 362 17.11 3.17 -27.68
N LEU A 363 15.97 3.87 -27.47
CA LEU A 363 15.14 3.61 -26.28
C LEU A 363 14.49 2.22 -26.30
N ILE A 364 13.95 1.80 -27.44
CA ILE A 364 13.30 0.48 -27.57
C ILE A 364 14.33 -0.65 -27.44
N PRO A 365 15.50 -0.61 -28.11
CA PRO A 365 16.57 -1.58 -27.92
C PRO A 365 17.09 -1.75 -26.49
N LEU A 366 16.82 -0.84 -25.55
CA LEU A 366 17.17 -1.01 -24.14
C LEU A 366 16.31 -2.05 -23.42
N LEU A 367 15.17 -2.45 -24.00
CA LEU A 367 14.25 -3.44 -23.43
C LEU A 367 14.54 -4.88 -23.92
N LYS A 368 15.60 -5.08 -24.70
CA LYS A 368 15.99 -6.43 -25.16
C LYS A 368 16.32 -7.32 -23.96
N LEU A 369 15.94 -8.59 -24.06
CA LEU A 369 16.39 -9.60 -23.10
C LEU A 369 17.92 -9.70 -23.08
N ASN A 370 18.49 -9.55 -21.88
CA ASN A 370 19.93 -9.70 -21.64
C ASN A 370 20.34 -11.18 -21.69
N GLU A 371 21.63 -11.45 -21.94
CA GLU A 371 22.17 -12.82 -21.97
C GLU A 371 21.92 -13.58 -20.67
N GLU A 372 22.04 -12.91 -19.51
CA GLU A 372 21.75 -13.50 -18.19
C GLU A 372 20.30 -14.02 -18.08
N LEU A 373 19.31 -13.29 -18.62
CA LEU A 373 17.91 -13.71 -18.59
C LEU A 373 17.63 -14.87 -19.56
N LEU A 374 18.33 -14.93 -20.69
CA LEU A 374 18.22 -16.06 -21.62
C LEU A 374 18.84 -17.33 -21.02
N ASP A 375 19.96 -17.17 -20.30
CA ASP A 375 20.59 -18.25 -19.56
C ASP A 375 19.67 -18.75 -18.44
N ASP A 376 19.07 -17.84 -17.65
CA ASP A 376 18.07 -18.21 -16.63
C ASP A 376 16.88 -18.93 -17.26
N PHE A 377 16.33 -18.41 -18.39
CA PHE A 377 15.20 -19.04 -19.09
C PHE A 377 15.48 -20.51 -19.46
N THR A 378 16.72 -20.82 -19.85
CA THR A 378 17.08 -22.16 -20.33
C THR A 378 17.60 -23.08 -19.23
N SER A 379 18.30 -22.53 -18.24
CA SER A 379 18.97 -23.31 -17.18
C SER A 379 18.14 -23.47 -15.92
N ASP A 380 17.37 -22.44 -15.53
CA ASP A 380 16.48 -22.44 -14.38
C ASP A 380 15.22 -21.57 -14.65
N PRO A 381 14.23 -22.14 -15.36
CA PRO A 381 12.98 -21.47 -15.69
C PRO A 381 12.22 -20.92 -14.48
N GLN A 382 12.37 -21.55 -13.31
CA GLN A 382 11.74 -21.10 -12.07
C GLN A 382 12.39 -19.81 -11.56
N VAL A 383 13.73 -19.72 -11.58
CA VAL A 383 14.44 -18.46 -11.28
C VAL A 383 14.07 -17.37 -12.28
N PHE A 384 13.95 -17.69 -13.57
CA PHE A 384 13.49 -16.72 -14.57
C PHE A 384 12.09 -16.16 -14.24
N ILE A 385 11.13 -17.05 -13.97
CA ILE A 385 9.76 -16.66 -13.59
C ILE A 385 9.79 -15.83 -12.31
N ASN A 386 10.51 -16.27 -11.29
CA ASN A 386 10.64 -15.51 -10.05
C ASN A 386 11.32 -14.15 -10.28
N ASN A 387 12.29 -14.05 -11.19
CA ASN A 387 12.94 -12.78 -11.53
C ASN A 387 12.04 -11.82 -12.32
N ILE A 388 11.03 -12.33 -13.02
CA ILE A 388 10.06 -11.50 -13.74
C ILE A 388 8.86 -11.14 -12.86
N TYR A 389 8.36 -12.07 -12.06
CA TYR A 389 7.14 -11.93 -11.26
C TYR A 389 7.39 -11.54 -9.79
N HIS A 390 8.57 -11.83 -9.22
CA HIS A 390 8.86 -11.62 -7.78
C HIS A 390 10.09 -10.73 -7.46
N ASN A 391 11.19 -10.77 -8.24
CA ASN A 391 12.40 -9.99 -7.93
C ASN A 391 12.58 -8.76 -8.82
N ASP A 392 12.77 -7.58 -8.20
CA ASP A 392 13.12 -6.27 -8.78
C ASP A 392 14.42 -6.19 -9.63
N ALA A 393 15.03 -7.32 -10.01
CA ALA A 393 16.48 -7.42 -10.00
C ALA A 393 17.22 -6.93 -11.26
N TYR A 394 16.65 -6.92 -12.47
CA TYR A 394 17.49 -6.68 -13.67
C TYR A 394 17.12 -5.51 -14.60
N ASP A 395 15.85 -5.16 -14.82
CA ASP A 395 15.50 -4.04 -15.73
C ASP A 395 14.29 -3.20 -15.30
N HIS A 396 13.78 -3.38 -14.08
CA HIS A 396 12.60 -2.66 -13.59
C HIS A 396 12.78 -1.13 -13.70
N GLU A 397 13.98 -0.60 -13.47
CA GLU A 397 14.25 0.83 -13.66
C GLU A 397 14.05 1.28 -15.11
N ILE A 398 14.55 0.54 -16.11
CA ILE A 398 14.40 0.89 -17.53
C ILE A 398 12.94 0.73 -17.94
N ILE A 399 12.28 -0.37 -17.57
CA ILE A 399 10.86 -0.62 -17.84
C ILE A 399 10.01 0.48 -17.22
N THR A 400 10.23 0.82 -15.94
CA THR A 400 9.56 1.93 -15.24
C THR A 400 9.80 3.26 -15.95
N GLY A 401 11.03 3.51 -16.41
CA GLY A 401 11.35 4.69 -17.20
C GLY A 401 10.53 4.75 -18.49
N MET A 402 10.45 3.63 -19.21
CA MET A 402 9.72 3.50 -20.48
C MET A 402 8.21 3.62 -20.29
N VAL A 403 7.63 2.96 -19.28
CA VAL A 403 6.21 3.11 -18.91
C VAL A 403 5.89 4.57 -18.61
N ASN A 404 6.71 5.24 -17.79
CA ASN A 404 6.52 6.66 -17.49
C ASN A 404 6.65 7.56 -18.73
N PHE A 405 7.56 7.25 -19.64
CA PHE A 405 7.71 7.95 -20.92
C PHE A 405 6.46 7.80 -21.79
N LEU A 406 5.97 6.58 -22.00
CA LEU A 406 4.78 6.30 -22.80
C LEU A 406 3.51 6.89 -22.17
N MET A 407 3.36 6.80 -20.85
CA MET A 407 2.23 7.42 -20.13
C MET A 407 2.25 8.96 -20.23
N ASN A 408 3.44 9.58 -20.19
CA ASN A 408 3.53 11.02 -20.41
C ASN A 408 3.21 11.41 -21.85
N LEU A 409 3.55 10.59 -22.85
CA LEU A 409 3.10 10.81 -24.23
C LEU A 409 1.58 10.67 -24.34
N LYS A 410 0.98 9.66 -23.72
CA LYS A 410 -0.48 9.46 -23.70
C LYS A 410 -1.22 10.72 -23.25
N ILE A 411 -0.73 11.36 -22.19
CA ILE A 411 -1.37 12.55 -21.60
C ILE A 411 -1.12 13.82 -22.42
N ASN A 412 0.10 14.02 -22.95
CA ASN A 412 0.51 15.32 -23.50
C ASN A 412 0.62 15.36 -25.03
N ASP A 413 0.92 14.25 -25.70
CA ASP A 413 1.07 14.17 -27.16
C ASP A 413 0.69 12.77 -27.69
N PRO A 414 -0.60 12.42 -27.69
CA PRO A 414 -1.06 11.10 -28.11
C PRO A 414 -0.74 10.80 -29.58
N GLU A 415 -0.63 11.81 -30.46
CA GLU A 415 -0.25 11.61 -31.87
C GLU A 415 1.14 10.97 -32.01
N ILE A 416 2.10 11.36 -31.17
CA ILE A 416 3.44 10.76 -31.17
C ILE A 416 3.40 9.36 -30.58
N LEU A 417 2.60 9.13 -29.54
CA LEU A 417 2.40 7.78 -28.99
C LEU A 417 1.84 6.84 -30.06
N THR A 418 0.83 7.28 -30.81
CA THR A 418 0.26 6.57 -31.96
C THR A 418 1.35 6.21 -32.97
N LYS A 419 2.22 7.16 -33.35
CA LYS A 419 3.33 6.90 -34.29
C LYS A 419 4.38 5.93 -33.75
N ILE A 420 4.69 5.96 -32.45
CA ILE A 420 5.59 4.97 -31.83
C ILE A 420 4.97 3.58 -31.88
N CYS A 421 3.68 3.48 -31.59
CA CYS A 421 2.94 2.23 -31.68
C CYS A 421 2.89 1.71 -33.13
N GLU A 422 2.55 2.55 -34.10
CA GLU A 422 2.59 2.21 -35.53
C GLU A 422 3.99 1.75 -35.96
N LEU A 423 5.05 2.40 -35.47
CA LEU A 423 6.42 1.98 -35.76
C LEU A 423 6.68 0.56 -35.25
N CYS A 424 6.32 0.26 -34.00
CA CYS A 424 6.53 -1.06 -33.41
C CYS A 424 5.70 -2.14 -34.14
N LEU A 425 4.43 -1.84 -34.44
CA LEU A 425 3.54 -2.74 -35.18
C LEU A 425 4.09 -3.02 -36.59
N ASN A 426 4.47 -1.98 -37.34
CA ASN A 426 4.99 -2.13 -38.69
C ASN A 426 6.31 -2.92 -38.72
N LYS A 427 7.25 -2.64 -37.81
CA LYS A 427 8.52 -3.38 -37.72
C LYS A 427 8.28 -4.86 -37.43
N THR A 428 7.35 -5.15 -36.51
CA THR A 428 7.00 -6.52 -36.12
C THR A 428 6.29 -7.24 -37.26
N GLN A 429 5.33 -6.60 -37.93
CA GLN A 429 4.64 -7.18 -39.09
C GLN A 429 5.59 -7.43 -40.26
N MET A 430 6.49 -6.49 -40.56
CA MET A 430 7.53 -6.68 -41.58
C MET A 430 8.42 -7.87 -41.25
N PHE A 431 8.78 -8.04 -39.97
CA PHE A 431 9.54 -9.19 -39.52
C PHE A 431 8.76 -10.50 -39.74
N ILE A 432 7.50 -10.57 -39.31
CA ILE A 432 6.69 -11.80 -39.41
C ILE A 432 6.39 -12.18 -40.87
N SER A 433 6.24 -11.20 -41.75
CA SER A 433 5.95 -11.44 -43.18
C SER A 433 7.10 -12.11 -43.96
N GLN A 434 8.31 -12.14 -43.39
CA GLN A 434 9.49 -12.76 -43.99
C GLN A 434 9.71 -14.17 -43.41
N PRO A 435 10.38 -15.08 -44.16
CA PRO A 435 10.73 -16.41 -43.64
C PRO A 435 11.51 -16.32 -42.32
N LEU A 436 10.93 -16.85 -41.24
CA LEU A 436 11.49 -16.75 -39.89
C LEU A 436 12.71 -17.67 -39.68
N GLU A 437 12.83 -18.72 -40.49
CA GLU A 437 13.91 -19.72 -40.43
C GLU A 437 15.29 -19.17 -40.79
N THR A 438 15.35 -18.07 -41.56
CA THR A 438 16.60 -17.53 -42.08
C THR A 438 17.20 -16.42 -41.21
N LYS A 439 16.57 -16.09 -40.08
CA LYS A 439 16.91 -14.92 -39.28
C LYS A 439 17.85 -15.24 -38.13
N SER A 440 18.70 -14.27 -37.79
CA SER A 440 19.65 -14.40 -36.68
C SER A 440 18.98 -14.19 -35.32
N ASP A 441 19.59 -14.71 -34.25
CA ASP A 441 19.09 -14.53 -32.89
C ASP A 441 19.06 -13.05 -32.47
N GLU A 442 20.03 -12.25 -32.94
CA GLU A 442 20.04 -10.80 -32.73
C GLU A 442 18.81 -10.11 -33.34
N GLU A 443 18.35 -10.55 -34.51
CA GLU A 443 17.12 -10.01 -35.11
C GLU A 443 15.90 -10.36 -34.26
N PHE A 444 15.79 -11.58 -33.74
CA PHE A 444 14.71 -11.96 -32.83
C PHE A 444 14.72 -11.11 -31.55
N LEU A 445 15.89 -10.86 -30.95
CA LEU A 445 16.01 -10.03 -29.74
C LEU A 445 15.61 -8.57 -29.99
N VAL A 446 16.02 -7.99 -31.12
CA VAL A 446 15.55 -6.65 -31.53
C VAL A 446 14.04 -6.64 -31.66
N HIS A 447 13.45 -7.64 -32.31
CA HIS A 447 12.02 -7.69 -32.52
C HIS A 447 11.21 -7.96 -31.25
N GLU A 448 11.77 -8.72 -30.32
CA GLU A 448 11.22 -8.92 -28.98
C GLU A 448 11.03 -7.59 -28.23
N SER A 449 12.01 -6.68 -28.31
CA SER A 449 11.92 -5.37 -27.66
C SER A 449 10.80 -4.47 -28.22
N TYR A 450 10.49 -4.55 -29.52
CA TYR A 450 9.32 -3.86 -30.08
C TYR A 450 8.01 -4.44 -29.53
N VAL A 451 7.94 -5.76 -29.35
CA VAL A 451 6.77 -6.43 -28.76
C VAL A 451 6.64 -6.09 -27.28
N ALA A 452 7.74 -5.95 -26.54
CA ALA A 452 7.70 -5.47 -25.15
C ALA A 452 7.09 -4.07 -25.03
N VAL A 453 7.41 -3.16 -25.95
CA VAL A 453 6.79 -1.82 -26.00
C VAL A 453 5.32 -1.89 -26.36
N ILE A 454 4.96 -2.76 -27.31
CA ILE A 454 3.55 -3.02 -27.66
C ILE A 454 2.80 -3.52 -26.43
N ALA A 455 3.33 -4.49 -25.68
CA ALA A 455 2.71 -5.04 -24.47
C ALA A 455 2.32 -3.95 -23.48
N ILE A 456 3.21 -2.97 -23.23
CA ILE A 456 2.93 -1.81 -22.36
C ILE A 456 1.79 -0.93 -22.91
N MET A 457 1.61 -0.88 -24.23
CA MET A 457 0.62 -0.03 -24.91
C MET A 457 -0.70 -0.76 -25.22
N VAL A 458 -0.76 -2.10 -25.12
CA VAL A 458 -1.97 -2.90 -25.44
C VAL A 458 -3.24 -2.35 -24.78
N PRO A 459 -3.25 -2.02 -23.46
CA PRO A 459 -4.45 -1.50 -22.78
C PRO A 459 -4.96 -0.16 -23.34
N TYR A 460 -4.19 0.51 -24.20
CA TYR A 460 -4.51 1.82 -24.76
C TYR A 460 -4.73 1.81 -26.27
N LEU A 461 -4.59 0.67 -26.94
CA LEU A 461 -4.62 0.59 -28.41
C LEU A 461 -5.90 1.15 -29.05
N SER A 462 -7.06 0.86 -28.47
CA SER A 462 -8.36 1.39 -28.92
C SER A 462 -8.43 2.91 -28.77
N LYS A 463 -7.93 3.43 -27.64
CA LYS A 463 -7.90 4.87 -27.30
C LYS A 463 -6.93 5.68 -28.17
N LEU A 464 -5.94 5.03 -28.80
CA LEU A 464 -4.95 5.67 -29.67
C LEU A 464 -5.46 5.91 -31.11
N GLY A 465 -6.66 5.46 -31.44
CA GLY A 465 -7.26 5.62 -32.77
C GLY A 465 -6.57 4.81 -33.88
N ILE A 466 -5.63 3.92 -33.51
CA ILE A 466 -4.96 2.97 -34.42
C ILE A 466 -5.95 1.89 -34.82
N PHE A 467 -6.64 1.35 -33.82
CA PHE A 467 -7.72 0.39 -33.96
C PHE A 467 -9.00 1.08 -33.48
N LYS A 468 -10.02 1.18 -34.34
CA LYS A 468 -11.24 1.94 -34.03
C LYS A 468 -12.26 1.09 -33.28
N THR A 469 -12.23 -0.21 -33.50
CA THR A 469 -13.12 -1.21 -32.89
C THR A 469 -12.30 -2.36 -32.31
N GLY A 470 -12.90 -3.17 -31.43
CA GLY A 470 -12.29 -4.42 -30.97
C GLY A 470 -11.94 -5.34 -32.14
N SER A 471 -12.82 -5.42 -33.13
CA SER A 471 -12.57 -6.17 -34.37
C SER A 471 -11.33 -5.74 -35.16
N ASP A 472 -10.90 -4.47 -35.09
CA ASP A 472 -9.66 -4.04 -35.73
C ASP A 472 -8.43 -4.62 -34.98
N ILE A 473 -8.49 -4.72 -33.66
CA ILE A 473 -7.45 -5.37 -32.82
C ILE A 473 -7.43 -6.87 -33.13
N GLU A 474 -8.58 -7.52 -33.16
CA GLU A 474 -8.70 -8.96 -33.43
C GLU A 474 -8.12 -9.32 -34.81
N ASN A 475 -8.53 -8.63 -35.86
CA ASN A 475 -8.11 -8.95 -37.22
C ASN A 475 -6.71 -8.44 -37.55
N GLY A 476 -6.33 -7.24 -37.07
CA GLY A 476 -5.06 -6.60 -37.41
C GLY A 476 -3.91 -7.03 -36.51
N PHE A 477 -4.14 -7.09 -35.20
CA PHE A 477 -3.10 -7.39 -34.23
C PHE A 477 -3.05 -8.88 -33.90
N ILE A 478 -4.17 -9.47 -33.48
CA ILE A 478 -4.19 -10.86 -33.01
C ILE A 478 -4.02 -11.82 -34.18
N GLN A 479 -4.85 -11.71 -35.22
CA GLN A 479 -4.88 -12.66 -36.33
C GLN A 479 -3.65 -12.54 -37.26
N GLN A 480 -3.18 -11.33 -37.56
CA GLN A 480 -2.06 -11.13 -38.50
C GLN A 480 -0.68 -11.13 -37.82
N MET A 481 -0.60 -10.88 -36.52
CA MET A 481 0.69 -10.74 -35.82
C MET A 481 0.90 -11.82 -34.76
N ILE A 482 -0.06 -12.00 -33.84
CA ILE A 482 0.09 -12.94 -32.72
C ILE A 482 -0.06 -14.39 -33.17
N LEU A 483 -1.18 -14.75 -33.80
CA LEU A 483 -1.48 -16.13 -34.18
C LEU A 483 -0.42 -16.79 -35.09
N PRO A 484 0.18 -16.11 -36.09
CA PRO A 484 1.22 -16.71 -36.92
C PRO A 484 2.48 -17.09 -36.14
N ILE A 485 2.83 -16.34 -35.10
CA ILE A 485 3.95 -16.65 -34.21
C ILE A 485 3.57 -17.76 -33.23
N LEU A 486 2.40 -17.65 -32.58
CA LEU A 486 1.94 -18.65 -31.63
C LEU A 486 1.81 -20.02 -32.30
N ASN A 487 1.33 -20.11 -33.55
CA ASN A 487 1.13 -21.36 -34.28
C ASN A 487 2.43 -21.94 -34.88
N ASN A 488 3.58 -21.29 -34.70
CA ASN A 488 4.84 -21.76 -35.28
C ASN A 488 5.60 -22.69 -34.32
N ASP A 489 5.39 -24.00 -34.48
CA ASP A 489 6.02 -25.03 -33.63
C ASP A 489 7.57 -25.07 -33.75
N MET A 490 8.15 -24.57 -34.85
CA MET A 490 9.61 -24.47 -34.97
C MET A 490 10.19 -23.35 -34.10
N ILE A 491 9.48 -22.23 -33.96
CA ILE A 491 9.88 -21.16 -33.05
C ILE A 491 9.70 -21.61 -31.60
N LEU A 492 8.62 -22.35 -31.31
CA LEU A 492 8.39 -22.90 -29.97
C LEU A 492 9.56 -23.77 -29.50
N SER A 493 10.11 -24.60 -30.39
CA SER A 493 11.24 -25.49 -30.08
C SER A 493 12.61 -24.80 -30.12
N SER A 494 12.81 -23.78 -30.95
CA SER A 494 14.12 -23.12 -31.10
C SER A 494 14.29 -21.85 -30.25
N LYS A 495 13.20 -21.12 -29.99
CA LYS A 495 13.17 -19.80 -29.34
C LYS A 495 11.89 -19.62 -28.49
N PRO A 496 11.67 -20.45 -27.47
CA PRO A 496 10.47 -20.38 -26.63
C PRO A 496 10.28 -19.00 -25.97
N TRP A 497 11.35 -18.35 -25.52
CA TRP A 497 11.30 -16.99 -24.94
C TRP A 497 10.64 -15.94 -25.85
N PHE A 498 10.73 -16.10 -27.17
CA PHE A 498 10.07 -15.20 -28.11
C PHE A 498 8.55 -15.40 -28.09
N ILE A 499 8.09 -16.66 -28.04
CA ILE A 499 6.67 -16.98 -27.87
C ILE A 499 6.16 -16.50 -26.51
N ALA A 500 6.96 -16.68 -25.45
CA ALA A 500 6.63 -16.19 -24.12
C ALA A 500 6.34 -14.68 -24.14
N ARG A 501 7.13 -13.87 -24.86
CA ARG A 501 6.87 -12.43 -25.00
C ARG A 501 5.55 -12.12 -25.71
N PHE A 502 5.18 -12.88 -26.74
CA PHE A 502 3.90 -12.69 -27.44
C PHE A 502 2.71 -13.09 -26.57
N LEU A 503 2.85 -14.14 -25.76
CA LEU A 503 1.86 -14.52 -24.75
C LEU A 503 1.73 -13.42 -23.69
N ASN A 504 2.85 -12.95 -23.14
CA ASN A 504 2.87 -11.83 -22.20
C ASN A 504 2.13 -10.60 -22.77
N CYS A 505 2.41 -10.24 -24.03
CA CYS A 505 1.71 -9.16 -24.72
C CYS A 505 0.19 -9.40 -24.86
N LEU A 506 -0.23 -10.64 -25.11
CA LEU A 506 -1.64 -11.01 -25.24
C LEU A 506 -2.37 -10.98 -23.90
N SER A 507 -1.68 -11.25 -22.79
CA SER A 507 -2.29 -11.22 -21.45
C SER A 507 -2.84 -9.83 -21.05
N PHE A 508 -2.35 -8.75 -21.66
CA PHE A 508 -2.82 -7.38 -21.43
C PHE A 508 -4.00 -6.95 -22.33
N VAL A 509 -4.59 -7.88 -23.10
CA VAL A 509 -5.72 -7.58 -23.99
C VAL A 509 -7.04 -7.57 -23.21
N GLU A 510 -7.51 -6.40 -22.82
CA GLU A 510 -8.71 -6.20 -21.98
C GLU A 510 -9.91 -5.75 -22.83
N HIS A 511 -10.44 -6.63 -23.69
CA HIS A 511 -11.71 -6.36 -24.37
C HIS A 511 -12.48 -7.64 -24.68
N GLU A 512 -13.79 -7.50 -24.86
CA GLU A 512 -14.65 -8.57 -25.36
C GLU A 512 -14.48 -8.73 -26.89
N PHE A 513 -14.26 -9.95 -27.35
CA PHE A 513 -14.06 -10.28 -28.75
C PHE A 513 -15.39 -10.31 -29.52
N GLU A 514 -15.42 -9.65 -30.67
CA GLU A 514 -16.52 -9.67 -31.63
C GLU A 514 -16.47 -10.94 -32.50
N ASP A 515 -15.29 -11.36 -32.96
CA ASP A 515 -15.09 -12.55 -33.79
C ASP A 515 -14.82 -13.80 -32.94
N LEU A 516 -15.88 -14.57 -32.71
CA LEU A 516 -15.82 -15.84 -32.00
C LEU A 516 -14.87 -16.86 -32.65
N THR A 517 -14.57 -16.75 -33.95
CA THR A 517 -13.65 -17.67 -34.62
C THR A 517 -12.20 -17.38 -34.24
N VAL A 518 -11.82 -16.11 -34.15
CA VAL A 518 -10.49 -15.68 -33.69
C VAL A 518 -10.33 -16.03 -32.22
N LEU A 519 -11.35 -15.73 -31.39
CA LEU A 519 -11.35 -16.08 -29.97
C LEU A 519 -11.19 -17.59 -29.75
N SER A 520 -11.92 -18.42 -30.50
CA SER A 520 -11.84 -19.88 -30.37
C SER A 520 -10.47 -20.42 -30.77
N GLN A 521 -9.91 -19.95 -31.89
CA GLN A 521 -8.56 -20.35 -32.33
C GLN A 521 -7.48 -19.95 -31.32
N LEU A 522 -7.60 -18.75 -30.76
CA LEU A 522 -6.67 -18.22 -29.78
C LEU A 522 -6.76 -19.00 -28.46
N PHE A 523 -7.97 -19.26 -27.98
CA PHE A 523 -8.20 -20.08 -26.78
C PHE A 523 -7.64 -21.49 -26.97
N GLU A 524 -7.98 -22.17 -28.07
CA GLU A 524 -7.46 -23.52 -28.37
C GLU A 524 -5.94 -23.54 -28.43
N ARG A 525 -5.30 -22.53 -29.03
CA ARG A 525 -3.84 -22.46 -29.08
C ARG A 525 -3.24 -22.20 -27.70
N CYS A 526 -3.73 -21.23 -26.93
CA CYS A 526 -3.24 -20.97 -25.58
C CYS A 526 -3.43 -22.19 -24.67
N TYR A 527 -4.59 -22.85 -24.74
CA TYR A 527 -4.85 -24.10 -24.05
C TYR A 527 -3.85 -25.19 -24.45
N SER A 528 -3.62 -25.38 -25.75
CA SER A 528 -2.65 -26.37 -26.24
C SER A 528 -1.23 -26.13 -25.74
N LEU A 529 -0.82 -24.87 -25.61
CA LEU A 529 0.50 -24.46 -25.08
C LEU A 529 0.59 -24.70 -23.57
N PHE A 530 -0.51 -24.51 -22.85
CA PHE A 530 -0.59 -24.78 -21.42
C PHE A 530 -0.51 -26.28 -21.10
N ILE A 531 -1.21 -27.11 -21.87
CA ILE A 531 -1.28 -28.57 -21.63
C ILE A 531 -0.15 -29.36 -22.31
N ILE A 532 0.92 -28.71 -22.79
CA ILE A 532 2.06 -29.41 -23.39
C ILE A 532 2.65 -30.39 -22.36
N ASP A 533 2.50 -31.67 -22.67
CA ASP A 533 3.10 -32.77 -21.91
C ASP A 533 4.43 -33.15 -22.59
N THR A 534 5.49 -32.43 -22.24
CA THR A 534 6.89 -32.82 -22.52
C THR A 534 7.46 -33.57 -21.32
N ASP A 535 8.28 -34.60 -21.56
CA ASP A 535 8.96 -35.36 -20.52
C ASP A 535 9.90 -34.48 -19.66
N ASP A 536 10.31 -33.33 -20.18
CA ASP A 536 11.03 -32.26 -19.46
C ASP A 536 10.04 -31.13 -19.11
N LEU A 537 9.52 -31.17 -17.88
CA LEU A 537 8.61 -30.15 -17.33
C LEU A 537 9.27 -28.76 -17.20
N ASP A 538 10.59 -28.73 -17.13
CA ASP A 538 11.36 -27.52 -16.84
C ASP A 538 11.41 -26.58 -18.06
N GLU A 539 11.80 -27.05 -19.25
CA GLU A 539 12.03 -26.19 -20.43
C GLU A 539 10.77 -25.44 -20.95
N THR A 540 9.56 -25.92 -20.63
CA THR A 540 8.29 -25.30 -21.09
C THR A 540 7.55 -24.53 -19.99
N LEU A 541 8.10 -24.47 -18.78
CA LEU A 541 7.42 -23.91 -17.61
C LEU A 541 7.00 -22.44 -17.82
N VAL A 542 7.91 -21.61 -18.37
CA VAL A 542 7.62 -20.20 -18.67
C VAL A 542 6.45 -20.07 -19.66
N ILE A 543 6.40 -20.93 -20.69
CA ILE A 543 5.31 -20.94 -21.67
C ILE A 543 3.98 -21.33 -21.03
N LYS A 544 4.01 -22.29 -20.10
CA LYS A 544 2.81 -22.69 -19.36
C LYS A 544 2.29 -21.54 -18.51
N VAL A 545 3.16 -20.83 -17.81
CA VAL A 545 2.76 -19.66 -17.00
C VAL A 545 2.21 -18.54 -17.88
N GLU A 546 2.94 -18.12 -18.93
CA GLU A 546 2.46 -17.04 -19.81
C GLU A 546 1.19 -17.41 -20.59
N SER A 547 1.04 -18.68 -21.01
CA SER A 547 -0.19 -19.13 -21.68
C SER A 547 -1.38 -19.17 -20.72
N LEU A 548 -1.13 -19.49 -19.45
CA LEU A 548 -2.14 -19.43 -18.41
C LEU A 548 -2.55 -17.98 -18.11
N SER A 549 -1.61 -17.03 -18.09
CA SER A 549 -1.92 -15.58 -18.02
C SER A 549 -2.84 -15.14 -19.17
N CYS A 550 -2.59 -15.60 -20.39
CA CYS A 550 -3.49 -15.35 -21.52
C CYS A 550 -4.87 -15.98 -21.30
N LEU A 551 -4.92 -17.25 -20.87
CA LEU A 551 -6.19 -17.94 -20.62
C LEU A 551 -7.04 -17.21 -19.57
N ARG A 552 -6.42 -16.67 -18.52
CA ARG A 552 -7.08 -15.79 -17.54
C ARG A 552 -7.84 -14.67 -18.24
N THR A 553 -7.10 -13.87 -19.00
CA THR A 553 -7.62 -12.70 -19.70
C THR A 553 -8.73 -13.09 -20.67
N LEU A 554 -8.54 -14.16 -21.44
CA LEU A 554 -9.57 -14.64 -22.37
C LEU A 554 -10.83 -15.11 -21.64
N ILE A 555 -10.72 -15.78 -20.50
CA ILE A 555 -11.88 -16.27 -19.72
C ILE A 555 -12.61 -15.10 -19.05
N VAL A 556 -11.88 -14.17 -18.43
CA VAL A 556 -12.43 -13.03 -17.67
C VAL A 556 -13.25 -12.12 -18.59
N TYR A 557 -12.66 -11.66 -19.70
CA TYR A 557 -13.28 -10.65 -20.55
C TYR A 557 -14.28 -11.21 -21.57
N ASN A 558 -14.39 -12.54 -21.73
CA ASN A 558 -15.23 -13.14 -22.77
C ASN A 558 -16.21 -14.21 -22.25
N ARG A 559 -17.29 -13.78 -21.60
CA ARG A 559 -18.34 -14.71 -21.12
C ARG A 559 -18.99 -15.53 -22.24
N LYS A 560 -19.02 -15.03 -23.48
CA LYS A 560 -19.58 -15.72 -24.65
C LYS A 560 -18.93 -17.08 -24.94
N ILE A 561 -17.66 -17.30 -24.59
CA ILE A 561 -16.98 -18.57 -24.85
C ILE A 561 -17.20 -19.61 -23.74
N HIS A 562 -17.73 -19.21 -22.58
CA HIS A 562 -17.85 -20.07 -21.39
C HIS A 562 -18.54 -21.41 -21.69
N GLU A 563 -19.68 -21.40 -22.39
CA GLU A 563 -20.39 -22.62 -22.79
C GLU A 563 -19.54 -23.58 -23.65
N HIS A 564 -18.64 -23.04 -24.49
CA HIS A 564 -17.78 -23.83 -25.36
C HIS A 564 -16.55 -24.40 -24.64
N ILE A 565 -16.13 -23.79 -23.53
CA ILE A 565 -14.92 -24.19 -22.80
C ILE A 565 -15.16 -25.06 -21.58
N LYS A 566 -16.41 -25.22 -21.14
CA LYS A 566 -16.81 -26.08 -19.99
C LYS A 566 -16.15 -27.45 -19.98
N SER A 567 -16.01 -28.10 -21.13
CA SER A 567 -15.37 -29.43 -21.23
C SER A 567 -13.86 -29.42 -20.96
N TYR A 568 -13.20 -28.27 -21.12
CA TYR A 568 -11.76 -28.09 -20.91
C TYR A 568 -11.43 -27.72 -19.45
N ILE A 569 -12.38 -27.10 -18.73
CA ILE A 569 -12.17 -26.60 -17.36
C ILE A 569 -11.62 -27.65 -16.38
N PRO A 570 -12.16 -28.89 -16.31
CA PRO A 570 -11.62 -29.91 -15.40
C PRO A 570 -10.12 -30.18 -15.60
N ILE A 571 -9.68 -30.30 -16.85
CA ILE A 571 -8.27 -30.57 -17.20
C ILE A 571 -7.41 -29.35 -16.91
N LEU A 572 -7.93 -28.15 -17.20
CA LEU A 572 -7.25 -26.89 -16.93
C LEU A 572 -6.96 -26.75 -15.42
N VAL A 573 -7.98 -26.98 -14.58
CA VAL A 573 -7.84 -26.98 -13.12
C VAL A 573 -6.84 -28.04 -12.65
N GLU A 574 -6.92 -29.27 -13.16
CA GLU A 574 -5.96 -30.34 -12.83
C GLU A 574 -4.50 -29.91 -13.12
N LYS A 575 -4.24 -29.34 -14.30
CA LYS A 575 -2.90 -28.90 -14.69
C LYS A 575 -2.43 -27.67 -13.91
N ILE A 576 -3.31 -26.71 -13.59
CA ILE A 576 -2.94 -25.59 -12.70
C ILE A 576 -2.52 -26.14 -11.34
N LEU A 577 -3.26 -27.11 -10.79
CA LEU A 577 -2.94 -27.71 -9.49
C LEU A 577 -1.58 -28.41 -9.50
N ILE A 578 -1.20 -29.05 -10.61
CA ILE A 578 0.12 -29.67 -10.77
C ILE A 578 1.22 -28.60 -10.78
N ILE A 579 1.09 -27.54 -11.61
CA ILE A 579 2.11 -26.49 -11.73
C ILE A 579 2.27 -25.74 -10.40
N SER A 580 1.16 -25.47 -9.74
CA SER A 580 1.15 -24.77 -8.46
C SER A 580 1.67 -25.60 -7.28
N ASN A 581 1.94 -26.89 -7.45
CA ASN A 581 2.73 -27.66 -6.49
C ASN A 581 4.25 -27.45 -6.65
N THR A 582 4.68 -26.93 -7.79
CA THR A 582 6.09 -26.65 -8.13
C THR A 582 6.42 -25.16 -8.02
N LEU A 583 5.46 -24.29 -8.36
CA LEU A 583 5.62 -22.83 -8.38
C LEU A 583 4.63 -22.12 -7.44
N GLU A 584 5.15 -21.20 -6.64
CA GLU A 584 4.37 -20.34 -5.73
C GLU A 584 4.08 -18.98 -6.39
N LEU A 585 3.26 -18.96 -7.44
CA LEU A 585 2.87 -17.71 -8.13
C LEU A 585 1.44 -17.27 -7.79
N GLU A 586 1.25 -15.99 -7.51
CA GLU A 586 -0.06 -15.34 -7.28
C GLU A 586 -1.02 -15.49 -8.47
N ILE A 587 -0.49 -15.47 -9.70
CA ILE A 587 -1.34 -15.64 -10.89
C ILE A 587 -2.04 -16.99 -10.92
N LEU A 588 -1.46 -18.04 -10.32
CA LEU A 588 -2.07 -19.37 -10.27
C LEU A 588 -3.29 -19.39 -9.34
N SER A 589 -3.22 -18.72 -8.19
CA SER A 589 -4.36 -18.56 -7.26
C SER A 589 -5.46 -17.70 -7.88
N SER A 590 -5.11 -16.53 -8.44
CA SER A 590 -6.09 -15.60 -9.04
C SER A 590 -6.91 -16.25 -10.17
N ILE A 591 -6.29 -17.12 -10.98
CA ILE A 591 -7.00 -17.80 -12.08
C ILE A 591 -7.89 -18.91 -11.57
N LEU A 592 -7.43 -19.68 -10.58
CA LEU A 592 -8.26 -20.70 -9.95
C LEU A 592 -9.51 -20.08 -9.35
N GLU A 593 -9.36 -18.96 -8.64
CA GLU A 593 -10.45 -18.19 -8.07
C GLU A 593 -11.49 -17.82 -9.13
N ARG A 594 -11.06 -17.19 -10.22
CA ARG A 594 -11.97 -16.81 -11.31
C ARG A 594 -12.67 -18.00 -11.97
N ILE A 595 -11.93 -19.09 -12.20
CA ILE A 595 -12.47 -20.32 -12.78
C ILE A 595 -13.52 -20.94 -11.84
N ILE A 596 -13.29 -20.88 -10.52
CA ILE A 596 -14.22 -21.37 -9.50
C ILE A 596 -15.52 -20.55 -9.48
N GLU A 597 -15.42 -19.22 -9.58
CA GLU A 597 -16.58 -18.33 -9.68
C GLU A 597 -17.43 -18.64 -10.93
N ASP A 598 -16.80 -18.67 -12.11
CA ASP A 598 -17.50 -18.78 -13.40
C ASP A 598 -17.97 -20.21 -13.73
N PHE A 599 -17.29 -21.25 -13.22
CA PHE A 599 -17.53 -22.67 -13.57
C PHE A 599 -17.80 -23.55 -12.34
N SER A 600 -18.41 -23.00 -11.30
CA SER A 600 -18.72 -23.70 -10.04
C SER A 600 -19.44 -25.05 -10.24
N THR A 601 -20.31 -25.17 -11.25
CA THR A 601 -21.03 -26.41 -11.56
C THR A 601 -20.15 -27.54 -12.07
N GLU A 602 -19.19 -27.22 -12.95
CA GLU A 602 -18.26 -28.15 -13.58
C GLU A 602 -17.15 -28.56 -12.61
N ILE A 603 -16.78 -27.67 -11.69
CA ILE A 603 -15.69 -27.88 -10.73
C ILE A 603 -16.19 -28.56 -9.46
N LYS A 604 -17.48 -28.47 -9.13
CA LYS A 604 -18.10 -29.17 -7.99
C LYS A 604 -17.61 -30.61 -7.74
N PRO A 605 -17.45 -31.51 -8.74
CA PRO A 605 -16.88 -32.85 -8.51
C PRO A 605 -15.43 -32.86 -8.00
N PHE A 606 -14.65 -31.81 -8.25
CA PHE A 606 -13.25 -31.65 -7.84
C PHE A 606 -13.08 -30.78 -6.59
N ALA A 607 -14.15 -30.20 -6.05
CA ALA A 607 -14.13 -29.27 -4.91
C ALA A 607 -13.29 -29.76 -3.71
N LYS A 608 -13.43 -31.04 -3.36
CA LYS A 608 -12.69 -31.65 -2.25
C LYS A 608 -11.20 -31.78 -2.53
N GLN A 609 -10.83 -32.18 -3.74
CA GLN A 609 -9.44 -32.28 -4.16
C GLN A 609 -8.78 -30.90 -4.26
N LEU A 610 -9.53 -29.88 -4.68
CA LEU A 610 -9.10 -28.49 -4.67
C LEU A 610 -8.82 -27.99 -3.26
N ALA A 611 -9.74 -28.23 -2.34
CA ALA A 611 -9.57 -27.84 -0.93
C ALA A 611 -8.35 -28.52 -0.31
N GLU A 612 -8.14 -29.82 -0.57
CA GLU A 612 -6.97 -30.55 -0.11
C GLU A 612 -5.66 -29.96 -0.67
N ASN A 613 -5.61 -29.61 -1.96
CA ASN A 613 -4.43 -29.01 -2.57
C ASN A 613 -4.12 -27.61 -2.02
N LEU A 614 -5.13 -26.75 -1.84
CA LEU A 614 -4.95 -25.43 -1.25
C LEU A 614 -4.44 -25.54 0.19
N GLN A 615 -5.02 -26.44 0.99
CA GLN A 615 -4.57 -26.74 2.34
C GLN A 615 -3.10 -27.20 2.37
N GLN A 616 -2.72 -28.17 1.52
CA GLN A 616 -1.35 -28.70 1.49
C GLN A 616 -0.32 -27.62 1.14
N LYS A 617 -0.64 -26.71 0.22
CA LYS A 617 0.26 -25.61 -0.13
C LYS A 617 0.40 -24.61 1.01
N PHE A 618 -0.73 -24.21 1.58
CA PHE A 618 -0.73 -23.31 2.72
C PHE A 618 0.17 -23.80 3.86
N VAL A 619 0.10 -25.10 4.19
CA VAL A 619 0.97 -25.71 5.21
C VAL A 619 2.44 -25.65 4.77
N LYS A 620 2.76 -26.04 3.53
CA LYS A 620 4.14 -26.00 3.01
C LYS A 620 4.73 -24.59 3.01
N THR A 621 3.99 -23.61 2.52
CA THR A 621 4.44 -22.21 2.45
C THR A 621 4.72 -21.67 3.85
N LEU A 622 3.87 -21.97 4.83
CA LEU A 622 4.11 -21.58 6.23
C LEU A 622 5.26 -22.34 6.91
N GLU A 623 5.45 -23.63 6.60
CA GLU A 623 6.63 -24.38 7.06
C GLU A 623 7.91 -23.76 6.50
N ASN A 624 7.94 -23.43 5.21
CA ASN A 624 9.08 -22.79 4.53
C ASN A 624 9.35 -21.38 5.08
N ALA A 625 8.31 -20.59 5.35
CA ALA A 625 8.43 -19.25 5.92
C ALA A 625 9.04 -19.26 7.34
N ASN A 626 8.84 -20.33 8.11
CA ASN A 626 9.44 -20.47 9.44
C ASN A 626 10.93 -20.89 9.39
N GLU A 627 11.40 -21.46 8.28
CA GLU A 627 12.78 -21.96 8.13
C GLU A 627 13.74 -20.95 7.47
N ASN A 628 13.24 -20.04 6.63
CA ASN A 628 14.04 -19.07 5.87
C ASN A 628 14.13 -17.70 6.58
N SER A 629 15.33 -17.13 6.67
CA SER A 629 15.62 -15.89 7.43
C SER A 629 15.99 -14.69 6.55
N ASN A 630 15.65 -14.69 5.27
CA ASN A 630 15.89 -13.56 4.36
C ASN A 630 14.62 -12.70 4.27
N ASP A 631 14.71 -11.41 4.61
CA ASP A 631 13.55 -10.50 4.69
C ASP A 631 12.72 -10.42 3.39
N ASN A 632 13.35 -10.44 2.20
CA ASN A 632 12.63 -10.37 0.92
C ASN A 632 11.89 -11.67 0.55
N ASP A 633 12.41 -12.83 0.97
CA ASP A 633 11.75 -14.12 0.70
C ASP A 633 10.53 -14.30 1.61
N LEU A 634 10.53 -13.65 2.78
CA LEU A 634 9.43 -13.63 3.73
C LEU A 634 8.23 -12.79 3.21
N GLU A 635 8.46 -11.56 2.75
CA GLU A 635 7.38 -10.69 2.22
C GLU A 635 6.63 -11.35 1.04
N ASN A 636 7.37 -11.98 0.11
CA ASN A 636 6.76 -12.69 -1.02
C ASN A 636 5.96 -13.92 -0.58
N SER A 637 6.44 -14.65 0.44
CA SER A 637 5.76 -15.81 1.00
C SER A 637 4.48 -15.42 1.75
N GLU A 638 4.48 -14.27 2.43
CA GLU A 638 3.30 -13.71 3.11
C GLU A 638 2.20 -13.35 2.10
N MET A 639 2.53 -12.60 1.04
CA MET A 639 1.58 -12.25 -0.02
C MET A 639 0.98 -13.49 -0.69
N TYR A 640 1.81 -14.48 -0.97
CA TYR A 640 1.33 -15.75 -1.52
C TYR A 640 0.38 -16.48 -0.55
N THR A 641 0.70 -16.50 0.75
CA THR A 641 -0.13 -17.11 1.79
C THR A 641 -1.50 -16.42 1.90
N LEU A 642 -1.55 -15.09 1.82
CA LEU A 642 -2.79 -14.32 1.77
C LEU A 642 -3.63 -14.70 0.55
N SER A 643 -3.02 -14.76 -0.64
CA SER A 643 -3.74 -15.18 -1.86
C SER A 643 -4.30 -16.61 -1.77
N LEU A 644 -3.63 -17.51 -1.02
CA LEU A 644 -4.14 -18.86 -0.76
C LEU A 644 -5.37 -18.82 0.15
N LEU A 645 -5.37 -18.00 1.22
CA LEU A 645 -6.53 -17.84 2.10
C LEU A 645 -7.74 -17.29 1.34
N ASN A 646 -7.54 -16.28 0.50
CA ASN A 646 -8.60 -15.71 -0.34
C ASN A 646 -9.18 -16.77 -1.30
N ALA A 647 -8.31 -17.53 -1.97
CA ALA A 647 -8.74 -18.62 -2.84
C ALA A 647 -9.55 -19.70 -2.08
N MET A 648 -9.23 -19.97 -0.80
CA MET A 648 -10.02 -20.87 0.04
C MET A 648 -11.41 -20.28 0.34
N SER A 649 -11.47 -19.00 0.72
CA SER A 649 -12.72 -18.28 0.98
C SER A 649 -13.64 -18.29 -0.24
N THR A 650 -13.10 -17.93 -1.41
CA THR A 650 -13.85 -17.91 -2.68
C THR A 650 -14.32 -19.29 -3.10
N LEU A 651 -13.52 -20.35 -2.85
CA LEU A 651 -13.95 -21.72 -3.11
C LEU A 651 -15.19 -22.12 -2.28
N ILE A 652 -15.25 -21.72 -1.02
CA ILE A 652 -16.41 -22.02 -0.17
C ILE A 652 -17.62 -21.18 -0.58
N MET A 653 -17.43 -19.87 -0.81
CA MET A 653 -18.51 -18.96 -1.23
C MET A 653 -19.14 -19.41 -2.55
N SER A 654 -18.32 -19.82 -3.53
CA SER A 654 -18.77 -20.27 -4.85
C SER A 654 -19.45 -21.65 -4.82
N MET A 655 -19.25 -22.42 -3.76
CA MET A 655 -19.80 -23.77 -3.63
C MET A 655 -20.66 -23.95 -2.37
N PRO A 656 -21.76 -23.19 -2.21
CA PRO A 656 -22.57 -23.20 -0.99
C PRO A 656 -23.31 -24.52 -0.74
N THR A 657 -23.18 -25.49 -1.64
CA THR A 657 -23.83 -26.81 -1.57
C THR A 657 -22.88 -27.94 -1.15
N VAL A 658 -21.60 -27.64 -0.95
CA VAL A 658 -20.57 -28.61 -0.54
C VAL A 658 -19.94 -28.11 0.75
N ASP A 659 -19.90 -28.97 1.78
CA ASP A 659 -19.14 -28.66 2.99
C ASP A 659 -17.67 -28.98 2.76
N LEU A 660 -16.83 -27.94 2.79
CA LEU A 660 -15.37 -28.01 2.67
C LEU A 660 -14.67 -27.67 3.98
N SER A 661 -15.42 -27.44 5.07
CA SER A 661 -14.87 -26.94 6.34
C SER A 661 -13.83 -27.89 6.95
N GLU A 662 -13.97 -29.20 6.74
CA GLU A 662 -13.03 -30.23 7.23
C GLU A 662 -11.59 -30.03 6.72
N TYR A 663 -11.43 -29.48 5.50
CA TYR A 663 -10.12 -29.26 4.90
C TYR A 663 -9.45 -27.97 5.38
N PHE A 664 -10.22 -26.92 5.65
CA PHE A 664 -9.68 -25.59 5.95
C PHE A 664 -9.61 -25.26 7.44
N LEU A 665 -10.37 -25.96 8.29
CA LEU A 665 -10.27 -25.81 9.75
C LEU A 665 -8.84 -25.96 10.31
N PRO A 666 -8.01 -26.91 9.82
CA PRO A 666 -6.62 -27.00 10.24
C PRO A 666 -5.78 -25.76 9.88
N CYS A 667 -6.07 -25.08 8.76
CA CYS A 667 -5.39 -23.85 8.38
C CYS A 667 -5.68 -22.72 9.37
N VAL A 668 -6.96 -22.53 9.70
CA VAL A 668 -7.41 -21.54 10.70
C VAL A 668 -6.78 -21.84 12.06
N SER A 669 -6.83 -23.09 12.50
CA SER A 669 -6.24 -23.52 13.77
C SER A 669 -4.73 -23.26 13.82
N TYR A 670 -4.02 -23.45 12.70
CA TYR A 670 -2.59 -23.22 12.62
C TYR A 670 -2.22 -21.74 12.81
N ILE A 671 -2.93 -20.82 12.14
CA ILE A 671 -2.68 -19.37 12.26
C ILE A 671 -2.96 -18.89 13.68
N VAL A 672 -4.12 -19.27 14.23
CA VAL A 672 -4.57 -18.91 15.57
C VAL A 672 -3.59 -19.42 16.64
N ASN A 673 -3.19 -20.69 16.58
CA ASN A 673 -2.29 -21.27 17.58
C ASN A 673 -0.85 -20.77 17.49
N ASN A 674 -0.39 -20.36 16.30
CA ASN A 674 0.96 -19.82 16.10
C ASN A 674 1.02 -18.28 16.19
N SER A 675 -0.10 -17.61 16.52
CA SER A 675 -0.17 -16.14 16.68
C SER A 675 0.33 -15.36 15.46
N LYS A 676 -0.03 -15.82 14.26
CA LYS A 676 0.36 -15.16 13.00
C LYS A 676 -0.63 -14.04 12.67
N ILE A 677 -0.44 -12.89 13.34
CA ILE A 677 -1.38 -11.76 13.32
C ILE A 677 -1.62 -11.22 11.92
N ASP A 678 -0.58 -11.17 11.09
CA ASP A 678 -0.63 -10.59 9.74
C ASP A 678 -1.59 -11.32 8.77
N PHE A 679 -2.07 -12.52 9.13
CA PHE A 679 -3.05 -13.29 8.35
C PHE A 679 -4.44 -13.39 9.01
N MET A 680 -4.66 -12.71 10.15
CA MET A 680 -5.84 -12.93 10.98
C MET A 680 -7.13 -12.48 10.29
N THR A 681 -7.12 -11.37 9.56
CA THR A 681 -8.30 -10.85 8.83
C THR A 681 -8.85 -11.88 7.85
N GLU A 682 -8.02 -12.34 6.91
CA GLU A 682 -8.39 -13.33 5.90
C GLU A 682 -8.71 -14.69 6.52
N THR A 683 -8.07 -15.03 7.64
CA THR A 683 -8.36 -16.24 8.41
C THR A 683 -9.76 -16.21 9.03
N LEU A 684 -10.14 -15.06 9.58
CA LEU A 684 -11.44 -14.85 10.21
C LEU A 684 -12.54 -14.77 9.15
N GLU A 685 -12.27 -14.17 7.99
CA GLU A 685 -13.16 -14.22 6.83
C GLU A 685 -13.38 -15.65 6.34
N LEU A 686 -12.30 -16.43 6.16
CA LEU A 686 -12.40 -17.86 5.82
C LEU A 686 -13.24 -18.62 6.85
N TYR A 687 -13.04 -18.34 8.14
CA TYR A 687 -13.81 -18.94 9.22
C TYR A 687 -15.30 -18.51 9.19
N GLN A 688 -15.57 -17.23 8.94
CA GLN A 688 -16.91 -16.68 8.82
C GLN A 688 -17.68 -17.34 7.66
N VAL A 689 -17.05 -17.49 6.49
CA VAL A 689 -17.63 -18.15 5.33
C VAL A 689 -17.92 -19.63 5.61
N MET A 690 -17.03 -20.32 6.32
CA MET A 690 -17.29 -21.69 6.78
C MET A 690 -18.52 -21.77 7.69
N ILE A 691 -18.67 -20.82 8.64
CA ILE A 691 -19.86 -20.76 9.51
C ILE A 691 -21.13 -20.61 8.68
N LEU A 692 -21.16 -19.65 7.76
CA LEU A 692 -22.32 -19.37 6.91
C LEU A 692 -22.73 -20.59 6.09
N THR A 693 -21.78 -21.21 5.39
CA THR A 693 -22.03 -22.38 4.54
C THR A 693 -22.53 -23.57 5.36
N LYS A 694 -21.87 -23.87 6.48
CA LYS A 694 -22.21 -25.02 7.31
C LYS A 694 -23.57 -24.87 7.99
N MET A 695 -23.87 -23.68 8.53
CA MET A 695 -25.16 -23.38 9.16
C MET A 695 -26.32 -23.36 8.16
N ASN A 696 -26.07 -22.97 6.91
CA ASN A 696 -27.07 -23.01 5.85
C ASN A 696 -27.32 -24.43 5.34
N LEU A 697 -26.29 -25.27 5.23
CA LEU A 697 -26.41 -26.64 4.70
C LEU A 697 -26.90 -27.66 5.72
N THR A 698 -26.28 -27.70 6.89
CA THR A 698 -26.51 -28.78 7.88
C THR A 698 -27.40 -28.33 9.02
N HIS A 699 -27.60 -27.00 9.17
CA HIS A 699 -28.23 -26.38 10.34
C HIS A 699 -27.53 -26.70 11.68
N GLU A 700 -26.31 -27.24 11.63
CA GLU A 700 -25.48 -27.58 12.78
C GLU A 700 -24.10 -26.91 12.66
N PHE A 701 -23.52 -26.49 13.78
CA PHE A 701 -22.20 -25.87 13.80
C PHE A 701 -21.07 -26.92 13.72
N GLY A 702 -21.27 -28.09 14.33
CA GLY A 702 -20.28 -29.15 14.43
C GLY A 702 -19.24 -28.94 15.55
N GLU A 703 -18.63 -30.04 15.99
CA GLU A 703 -17.71 -30.06 17.13
C GLU A 703 -16.34 -29.44 16.81
N ASP A 704 -15.82 -29.67 15.60
CA ASP A 704 -14.51 -29.13 15.21
C ASP A 704 -14.52 -27.60 15.08
N MET A 705 -15.60 -27.03 14.51
CA MET A 705 -15.79 -25.57 14.45
C MET A 705 -15.81 -24.96 15.85
N TRP A 706 -16.41 -25.65 16.82
CA TRP A 706 -16.48 -25.20 18.21
C TRP A 706 -15.10 -25.14 18.86
N ASN A 707 -14.25 -26.14 18.61
CA ASN A 707 -12.91 -26.17 19.15
C ASN A 707 -12.09 -24.98 18.65
N VAL A 708 -12.18 -24.68 17.35
CA VAL A 708 -11.51 -23.52 16.75
C VAL A 708 -12.09 -22.21 17.29
N LEU A 709 -13.41 -22.08 17.48
CA LEU A 709 -13.99 -20.89 18.11
C LEU A 709 -13.44 -20.66 19.53
N ALA A 710 -13.26 -21.74 20.29
CA ALA A 710 -12.68 -21.66 21.62
C ALA A 710 -11.21 -21.20 21.57
N GLU A 711 -10.43 -21.65 20.58
CA GLU A 711 -9.06 -21.18 20.33
C GLU A 711 -9.03 -19.70 19.94
N ILE A 712 -9.88 -19.28 19.00
CA ILE A 712 -10.06 -17.86 18.59
C ILE A 712 -10.38 -16.99 19.80
N LEU A 713 -11.26 -17.43 20.71
CA LEU A 713 -11.58 -16.63 21.90
C LEU A 713 -10.45 -16.60 22.94
N ASN A 714 -9.58 -17.61 22.95
CA ASN A 714 -8.42 -17.63 23.85
C ASN A 714 -7.31 -16.67 23.36
N THR A 715 -7.29 -16.24 22.10
CA THR A 715 -6.28 -15.29 21.60
C THR A 715 -6.41 -13.91 22.25
N PHE A 716 -7.60 -13.54 22.72
CA PHE A 716 -7.85 -12.31 23.47
C PHE A 716 -7.15 -12.29 24.84
N ASP A 717 -6.85 -13.46 25.41
CA ASP A 717 -6.03 -13.54 26.63
C ASP A 717 -4.53 -13.34 26.34
N LEU A 718 -4.12 -13.29 25.06
CA LEU A 718 -2.72 -13.27 24.61
C LEU A 718 -2.34 -11.98 23.86
N TYR A 719 -2.98 -11.73 22.70
CA TYR A 719 -2.60 -10.65 21.77
C TYR A 719 -3.79 -9.98 21.08
N ALA A 720 -4.93 -10.65 20.94
CA ALA A 720 -6.02 -10.15 20.09
C ALA A 720 -6.77 -8.92 20.65
N MET A 721 -6.45 -8.49 21.88
CA MET A 721 -7.09 -7.30 22.47
C MET A 721 -6.86 -6.03 21.63
N GLU A 722 -5.71 -5.90 20.98
CA GLU A 722 -5.38 -4.73 20.15
C GLU A 722 -5.97 -4.82 18.72
N TYR A 723 -6.53 -5.97 18.34
CA TYR A 723 -6.92 -6.31 16.96
C TYR A 723 -8.42 -6.62 16.81
N PHE A 724 -9.27 -6.09 17.71
CA PHE A 724 -10.72 -6.40 17.73
C PHE A 724 -11.44 -6.18 16.39
N GLN A 725 -11.02 -5.16 15.63
CA GLN A 725 -11.62 -4.80 14.34
C GLN A 725 -11.61 -5.97 13.36
N GLU A 726 -10.55 -6.79 13.37
CA GLU A 726 -10.41 -7.97 12.51
C GLU A 726 -11.46 -9.05 12.85
N TYR A 727 -11.97 -9.07 14.09
CA TYR A 727 -12.92 -10.07 14.60
C TYR A 727 -14.38 -9.62 14.52
N GLU A 728 -14.63 -8.34 14.24
CA GLU A 728 -15.96 -7.72 14.27
C GLU A 728 -16.95 -8.48 13.38
N SER A 729 -16.62 -8.67 12.10
CA SER A 729 -17.48 -9.34 11.11
C SER A 729 -17.79 -10.80 11.49
N THR A 730 -16.83 -11.51 12.05
CA THR A 730 -17.00 -12.89 12.51
C THR A 730 -17.94 -12.95 13.71
N PHE A 731 -17.78 -12.04 14.67
CA PHE A 731 -18.65 -11.96 15.84
C PHE A 731 -20.08 -11.54 15.50
N GLU A 732 -20.28 -10.65 14.53
CA GLU A 732 -21.61 -10.33 14.01
C GLU A 732 -22.30 -11.57 13.43
N THR A 733 -21.59 -12.36 12.62
CA THR A 733 -22.10 -13.62 12.05
C THR A 733 -22.46 -14.64 13.13
N LEU A 734 -21.64 -14.77 14.19
CA LEU A 734 -21.98 -15.64 15.33
C LEU A 734 -23.21 -15.12 16.08
N CYS A 735 -23.31 -13.81 16.28
CA CYS A 735 -24.46 -13.19 16.92
C CYS A 735 -25.74 -13.39 16.11
N TYR A 736 -25.69 -13.25 14.78
CA TYR A 736 -26.82 -13.47 13.88
C TYR A 736 -27.49 -14.84 14.09
N TYR A 737 -26.70 -15.92 14.19
CA TYR A 737 -27.26 -17.25 14.44
C TYR A 737 -27.65 -17.50 15.92
N GLY A 738 -27.05 -16.75 16.85
CA GLY A 738 -27.21 -16.89 18.28
C GLY A 738 -26.34 -18.00 18.87
N PHE A 739 -25.68 -17.70 19.99
CA PHE A 739 -24.72 -18.60 20.65
C PHE A 739 -25.34 -19.91 21.10
N MET A 740 -26.61 -19.92 21.50
CA MET A 740 -27.27 -21.15 21.94
C MET A 740 -27.43 -22.16 20.80
N LYS A 741 -27.72 -21.68 19.59
CA LYS A 741 -27.81 -22.51 18.39
C LYS A 741 -26.43 -23.01 17.97
N ILE A 742 -25.42 -22.14 18.02
CA ILE A 742 -24.02 -22.47 17.73
C ILE A 742 -23.49 -23.55 18.69
N CYS A 743 -23.87 -23.49 19.96
CA CYS A 743 -23.48 -24.49 20.97
C CYS A 743 -24.20 -25.84 20.83
N GLY A 744 -25.01 -26.06 19.78
CA GLY A 744 -25.79 -27.29 19.61
C GLY A 744 -26.81 -27.53 20.72
N ASN A 745 -27.32 -26.44 21.32
CA ASN A 745 -28.16 -26.45 22.51
C ASN A 745 -27.49 -27.01 23.80
N ASP A 746 -26.17 -27.04 23.88
CA ASP A 746 -25.45 -27.37 25.10
C ASP A 746 -25.33 -26.13 26.02
N ILE A 747 -26.01 -26.19 27.16
CA ILE A 747 -26.07 -25.12 28.15
C ILE A 747 -24.68 -24.79 28.72
N ASN A 748 -23.80 -25.78 28.91
CA ASN A 748 -22.48 -25.54 29.50
C ASN A 748 -21.58 -24.80 28.50
N LYS A 749 -21.61 -25.22 27.23
CA LYS A 749 -20.91 -24.53 26.14
C LYS A 749 -21.43 -23.11 25.96
N PHE A 750 -22.76 -22.93 25.98
CA PHE A 750 -23.39 -21.61 25.92
C PHE A 750 -22.93 -20.71 27.07
N GLN A 751 -22.95 -21.19 28.31
CA GLN A 751 -22.52 -20.39 29.46
C GLN A 751 -21.06 -19.96 29.36
N LEU A 752 -20.18 -20.84 28.86
CA LEU A 752 -18.77 -20.54 28.68
C LEU A 752 -18.54 -19.50 27.58
N LEU A 753 -19.08 -19.71 26.38
CA LEU A 753 -18.93 -18.80 25.25
C LEU A 753 -19.57 -17.45 25.53
N ASN A 754 -20.83 -17.45 25.96
CA ASN A 754 -21.57 -16.23 26.27
C ASN A 754 -20.90 -15.45 27.41
N GLY A 755 -20.38 -16.15 28.41
CA GLY A 755 -19.62 -15.55 29.51
C GLY A 755 -18.33 -14.88 29.03
N LYS A 756 -17.52 -15.57 28.21
CA LYS A 756 -16.28 -15.02 27.65
C LYS A 756 -16.54 -13.82 26.74
N TYR A 757 -17.50 -13.93 25.81
CA TYR A 757 -17.85 -12.85 24.90
C TYR A 757 -18.32 -11.60 25.65
N LEU A 758 -19.22 -11.74 26.62
CA LEU A 758 -19.67 -10.60 27.42
C LEU A 758 -18.55 -10.00 28.28
N ALA A 759 -17.66 -10.81 28.84
CA ALA A 759 -16.51 -10.31 29.58
C ALA A 759 -15.61 -9.45 28.69
N LEU A 760 -15.35 -9.91 27.47
CA LEU A 760 -14.56 -9.21 26.45
C LEU A 760 -15.20 -7.89 26.02
N MET A 761 -16.51 -7.87 25.73
CA MET A 761 -17.20 -6.62 25.40
C MET A 761 -17.16 -5.62 26.56
N ASN A 762 -17.29 -6.10 27.80
CA ASN A 762 -17.19 -5.26 28.98
C ASN A 762 -15.77 -4.71 29.20
N SER A 763 -14.72 -5.48 28.94
CA SER A 763 -13.34 -4.97 29.07
C SER A 763 -13.09 -3.82 28.10
N TYR A 764 -13.56 -3.89 26.86
CA TYR A 764 -13.42 -2.76 25.93
C TYR A 764 -14.17 -1.51 26.40
N LEU A 765 -15.42 -1.67 26.84
CA LEU A 765 -16.23 -0.54 27.32
C LEU A 765 -15.74 0.08 28.64
N THR A 766 -14.86 -0.61 29.40
CA THR A 766 -14.40 -0.14 30.72
C THR A 766 -12.92 0.20 30.79
N GLU A 767 -12.05 -0.61 30.18
CA GLU A 767 -10.59 -0.48 30.24
C GLU A 767 -10.02 0.35 29.08
N GLN A 768 -10.67 0.34 27.91
CA GLN A 768 -10.26 1.11 26.72
C GLN A 768 -11.20 2.28 26.40
N ALA A 769 -11.77 2.89 27.43
CA ALA A 769 -12.79 3.94 27.33
C ALA A 769 -12.36 5.26 26.64
N ASP A 770 -11.07 5.39 26.29
CA ASP A 770 -10.50 6.57 25.62
C ASP A 770 -10.36 6.37 24.09
N ASP A 771 -10.53 5.15 23.57
CA ASP A 771 -10.50 4.85 22.13
C ASP A 771 -11.93 4.81 21.57
N GLU A 772 -12.38 5.91 21.00
CA GLU A 772 -13.77 6.08 20.57
C GLU A 772 -14.14 5.21 19.35
N PHE A 773 -13.15 4.86 18.51
CA PHE A 773 -13.32 3.96 17.37
C PHE A 773 -13.81 2.61 17.86
N LEU A 774 -13.05 2.05 18.78
CA LEU A 774 -13.23 0.70 19.26
C LEU A 774 -14.52 0.53 20.05
N ILE A 775 -14.93 1.59 20.75
CA ILE A 775 -16.23 1.66 21.42
C ILE A 775 -17.36 1.57 20.40
N GLY A 776 -17.26 2.25 19.26
CA GLY A 776 -18.22 2.17 18.15
C GLY A 776 -18.42 0.74 17.67
N SER A 777 -17.35 0.05 17.29
CA SER A 777 -17.37 -1.36 16.85
C SER A 777 -17.96 -2.31 17.89
N VAL A 778 -17.58 -2.16 19.16
CA VAL A 778 -18.11 -2.99 20.27
C VAL A 778 -19.61 -2.77 20.46
N LEU A 779 -20.06 -1.51 20.41
CA LEU A 779 -21.48 -1.18 20.52
C LEU A 779 -22.27 -1.74 19.33
N ASN A 780 -21.73 -1.67 18.11
CA ASN A 780 -22.34 -2.27 16.92
C ASN A 780 -22.53 -3.79 17.07
N ASN A 781 -21.47 -4.51 17.46
CA ASN A 781 -21.55 -5.93 17.78
C ASN A 781 -22.61 -6.26 18.85
N LEU A 782 -22.75 -5.42 19.88
CA LEU A 782 -23.76 -5.59 20.91
C LEU A 782 -25.20 -5.43 20.39
N VAL A 783 -25.44 -4.67 19.31
CA VAL A 783 -26.75 -4.62 18.64
C VAL A 783 -27.11 -6.01 18.10
N TYR A 784 -26.21 -6.63 17.35
CA TYR A 784 -26.41 -7.97 16.80
C TYR A 784 -26.52 -9.03 17.90
N TYR A 785 -25.66 -8.96 18.92
CA TYR A 785 -25.73 -9.85 20.09
C TYR A 785 -27.11 -9.80 20.75
N THR A 786 -27.64 -8.59 20.96
CA THR A 786 -28.96 -8.36 21.56
C THR A 786 -30.01 -9.10 20.76
N LEU A 787 -30.10 -8.81 19.46
CA LEU A 787 -31.07 -9.40 18.51
C LEU A 787 -31.00 -10.92 18.42
N GLY A 788 -29.80 -11.48 18.26
CA GLY A 788 -29.62 -12.91 18.03
C GLY A 788 -29.75 -13.77 19.29
N ASN A 789 -29.21 -13.31 20.42
CA ASN A 789 -29.26 -14.05 21.69
C ASN A 789 -30.49 -13.70 22.54
N ARG A 790 -31.30 -12.73 22.12
CA ARG A 790 -32.49 -12.25 22.83
C ARG A 790 -32.22 -11.86 24.29
N ASN A 791 -31.16 -11.08 24.50
CA ASN A 791 -30.69 -10.68 25.82
C ASN A 791 -30.59 -9.15 25.92
N THR A 792 -31.18 -8.56 26.96
CA THR A 792 -31.23 -7.10 27.16
C THR A 792 -30.10 -6.52 28.00
N PHE A 793 -29.01 -7.28 28.22
CA PHE A 793 -27.85 -6.84 29.01
C PHE A 793 -27.23 -5.52 28.49
N SER A 794 -27.21 -5.32 27.17
CA SER A 794 -26.57 -4.19 26.50
C SER A 794 -27.27 -2.84 26.75
N LEU A 795 -28.55 -2.84 27.17
CA LEU A 795 -29.36 -1.62 27.31
C LEU A 795 -28.67 -0.56 28.17
N THR A 796 -28.10 -0.95 29.32
CA THR A 796 -27.47 0.00 30.25
C THR A 796 -26.26 0.68 29.61
N HIS A 797 -25.49 -0.02 28.79
CA HIS A 797 -24.35 0.54 28.08
C HIS A 797 -24.80 1.59 27.05
N PHE A 798 -25.77 1.26 26.20
CA PHE A 798 -26.31 2.22 25.24
C PHE A 798 -26.89 3.47 25.91
N LEU A 799 -27.61 3.32 27.03
CA LEU A 799 -28.14 4.47 27.79
C LEU A 799 -27.04 5.35 28.41
N ASN A 800 -25.93 4.74 28.89
CA ASN A 800 -24.78 5.47 29.41
C ASN A 800 -24.11 6.32 28.32
N TYR A 801 -23.80 5.72 27.16
CA TYR A 801 -23.15 6.42 26.05
C TYR A 801 -24.06 7.45 25.39
N LEU A 802 -25.36 7.18 25.26
CA LEU A 802 -26.35 8.15 24.78
C LEU A 802 -26.47 9.35 25.75
N ALA A 803 -26.40 9.11 27.06
CA ALA A 803 -26.36 10.20 28.04
C ALA A 803 -25.05 11.01 27.97
N LYS A 804 -23.90 10.37 27.68
CA LYS A 804 -22.61 11.01 27.46
C LYS A 804 -22.65 11.90 26.21
N TYR A 805 -23.06 11.34 25.07
CA TYR A 805 -23.20 12.03 23.79
C TYR A 805 -24.05 13.31 23.92
N ILE A 806 -25.20 13.25 24.60
CA ILE A 806 -26.06 14.43 24.79
C ILE A 806 -25.39 15.49 25.69
N LYS A 807 -24.60 15.10 26.69
CA LYS A 807 -23.89 16.04 27.57
C LYS A 807 -22.75 16.76 26.84
N ASP A 808 -22.06 16.05 25.96
CA ASP A 808 -20.89 16.58 25.24
C ASP A 808 -21.28 17.43 24.02
N THR A 809 -22.42 17.13 23.38
CA THR A 809 -22.99 17.90 22.26
C THR A 809 -23.79 19.15 22.68
N GLN A 810 -24.01 19.38 23.98
CA GLN A 810 -24.65 20.62 24.45
C GLN A 810 -23.64 21.79 24.50
N PRO A 811 -24.01 22.99 24.00
CA PRO A 811 -23.10 24.14 24.00
C PRO A 811 -22.71 24.53 25.43
N LYS A 812 -21.43 24.43 25.76
CA LYS A 812 -20.86 24.86 27.05
C LYS A 812 -20.84 26.39 27.13
N GLY A 813 -21.98 26.98 27.51
CA GLY A 813 -22.07 28.33 28.06
C GLY A 813 -22.84 29.34 27.21
N SER A 814 -24.06 29.66 27.64
CA SER A 814 -24.44 31.06 27.87
C SER A 814 -25.68 31.13 28.75
N ASN A 815 -25.65 32.10 29.66
CA ASN A 815 -26.73 32.39 30.59
C ASN A 815 -28.05 32.65 29.86
N SER A 816 -29.12 32.28 30.55
CA SER A 816 -30.51 32.68 30.37
C SER A 816 -30.75 33.95 29.51
N GLN A 817 -31.75 33.84 28.63
CA GLN A 817 -32.41 34.89 27.83
C GLN A 817 -31.83 35.12 26.43
N ASN A 818 -32.23 34.26 25.49
CA ASN A 818 -32.89 34.64 24.23
C ASN A 818 -33.12 33.37 23.39
N ILE A 819 -34.33 32.82 23.48
CA ILE A 819 -34.77 31.70 22.64
C ILE A 819 -35.72 32.27 21.61
N SER A 820 -35.20 32.51 20.41
CA SER A 820 -35.94 32.50 19.13
C SER A 820 -34.93 32.82 18.02
N ASN A 821 -34.83 31.92 17.05
CA ASN A 821 -34.02 31.97 15.82
C ASN A 821 -32.68 31.23 15.92
N PHE A 822 -32.74 29.91 15.76
CA PHE A 822 -31.78 29.21 14.91
C PHE A 822 -32.61 28.36 13.95
N ASN A 823 -32.57 28.73 12.66
CA ASN A 823 -33.12 27.97 11.55
C ASN A 823 -32.01 27.07 11.01
N ASP A 824 -32.27 25.77 11.08
CA ASP A 824 -31.95 24.60 10.23
C ASP A 824 -31.03 24.65 8.98
N ASP A 825 -30.15 25.63 8.71
CA ASP A 825 -29.32 25.59 7.47
C ASP A 825 -27.83 25.95 7.65
N ASP A 826 -27.13 25.41 8.66
CA ASP A 826 -25.67 25.58 8.79
C ASP A 826 -24.97 24.23 9.02
N ASP A 827 -24.67 23.52 7.93
CA ASP A 827 -23.84 22.30 7.82
C ASP A 827 -22.35 22.60 8.11
N GLY A 828 -22.06 23.28 9.23
CA GLY A 828 -20.75 23.83 9.54
C GLY A 828 -20.21 23.52 10.94
N PHE A 829 -20.77 22.51 11.61
CA PHE A 829 -20.08 21.86 12.73
C PHE A 829 -19.58 20.51 12.24
N ASP A 830 -18.25 20.36 12.18
CA ASP A 830 -17.61 19.08 11.91
C ASP A 830 -18.18 18.02 12.87
N ASP A 831 -19.04 17.13 12.36
CA ASP A 831 -19.52 15.91 13.04
C ASP A 831 -18.36 14.90 13.26
N ASP A 832 -17.13 15.23 12.84
CA ASP A 832 -15.89 14.44 12.88
C ASP A 832 -15.34 14.13 14.29
N TYR A 833 -16.06 14.40 15.38
CA TYR A 833 -15.50 14.27 16.73
C TYR A 833 -15.84 12.95 17.46
N PHE A 834 -16.80 12.14 17.00
CA PHE A 834 -17.16 10.86 17.64
C PHE A 834 -17.43 9.77 16.59
N GLU A 835 -16.79 8.60 16.71
CA GLU A 835 -17.01 7.45 15.81
C GLU A 835 -18.22 6.58 16.20
N TYR A 836 -18.84 6.83 17.37
CA TYR A 836 -20.20 6.37 17.67
C TYR A 836 -21.18 7.54 17.54
N ASP A 837 -22.11 7.43 16.60
CA ASP A 837 -23.11 8.45 16.35
C ASP A 837 -24.42 8.19 17.11
N ILE A 838 -25.33 9.16 17.01
CA ILE A 838 -26.67 9.03 17.60
C ILE A 838 -27.46 7.88 16.98
N GLU A 839 -27.12 7.46 15.76
CA GLU A 839 -27.80 6.43 14.99
C GLU A 839 -27.49 5.05 15.57
N LEU A 840 -26.21 4.73 15.79
CA LEU A 840 -25.73 3.50 16.43
C LEU A 840 -26.29 3.35 17.85
N LEU A 841 -26.21 4.41 18.65
CA LEU A 841 -26.73 4.39 20.02
C LEU A 841 -28.26 4.17 20.04
N THR A 842 -28.96 4.77 19.08
CA THR A 842 -30.41 4.58 18.94
C THR A 842 -30.76 3.16 18.46
N LYS A 843 -29.99 2.58 17.53
CA LYS A 843 -30.13 1.16 17.13
C LYS A 843 -29.99 0.23 18.33
N GLY A 844 -29.02 0.48 19.20
CA GLY A 844 -28.84 -0.28 20.45
C GLY A 844 -30.02 -0.20 21.41
N VAL A 845 -30.62 0.97 21.60
CA VAL A 845 -31.83 1.12 22.43
C VAL A 845 -33.02 0.40 21.78
N PHE A 846 -33.20 0.57 20.47
CA PHE A 846 -34.31 -0.03 19.74
C PHE A 846 -34.21 -1.55 19.63
N SER A 847 -33.01 -2.13 19.54
CA SER A 847 -32.81 -3.58 19.53
C SER A 847 -33.25 -4.22 20.85
N ASN A 848 -32.95 -3.60 21.98
CA ASN A 848 -33.41 -4.05 23.30
C ASN A 848 -34.95 -4.01 23.41
N ILE A 849 -35.57 -2.92 22.97
CA ILE A 849 -37.04 -2.73 22.98
C ILE A 849 -37.74 -3.70 22.02
N ALA A 850 -37.14 -4.00 20.88
CA ALA A 850 -37.69 -4.95 19.92
C ALA A 850 -37.82 -6.37 20.51
N ILE A 851 -36.93 -6.74 21.44
CA ILE A 851 -36.85 -8.08 22.04
C ILE A 851 -37.67 -8.21 23.32
N SER A 852 -37.44 -7.34 24.30
CA SER A 852 -38.22 -7.29 25.54
C SER A 852 -38.69 -5.85 25.78
N ALA A 853 -39.88 -5.55 25.28
CA ALA A 853 -40.45 -4.20 25.36
C ALA A 853 -40.69 -3.76 26.81
N GLU A 854 -41.27 -4.63 27.66
CA GLU A 854 -41.63 -4.30 29.03
C GLU A 854 -40.39 -4.03 29.90
N ASP A 855 -39.43 -4.95 29.92
CA ASP A 855 -38.20 -4.81 30.72
C ASP A 855 -37.36 -3.63 30.25
N SER A 856 -37.22 -3.45 28.93
CA SER A 856 -36.38 -2.39 28.37
C SER A 856 -36.98 -1.00 28.60
N ILE A 857 -38.30 -0.84 28.46
CA ILE A 857 -38.98 0.42 28.73
C ILE A 857 -38.91 0.75 30.23
N MET A 858 -39.13 -0.23 31.11
CA MET A 858 -39.01 -0.02 32.56
C MET A 858 -37.57 0.34 32.96
N GLY A 859 -36.57 -0.31 32.36
CA GLY A 859 -35.15 0.01 32.53
C GLY A 859 -34.80 1.43 32.07
N LEU A 860 -35.31 1.84 30.90
CA LEU A 860 -35.14 3.17 30.36
C LEU A 860 -35.77 4.24 31.26
N ILE A 861 -37.01 4.02 31.72
CA ILE A 861 -37.71 4.93 32.64
C ILE A 861 -36.93 5.08 33.95
N LYS A 862 -36.46 3.97 34.53
CA LYS A 862 -35.65 3.98 35.75
C LYS A 862 -34.36 4.79 35.54
N TYR A 863 -33.66 4.57 34.44
CA TYR A 863 -32.43 5.29 34.12
C TYR A 863 -32.68 6.80 33.89
N GLN A 864 -33.80 7.14 33.23
CA GLN A 864 -34.25 8.52 33.03
C GLN A 864 -34.60 9.23 34.36
N GLN A 865 -35.14 8.50 35.34
CA GLN A 865 -35.37 9.01 36.70
C GLN A 865 -34.07 9.26 37.47
N GLU A 866 -33.06 8.42 37.26
CA GLU A 866 -31.72 8.57 37.85
C GLU A 866 -30.92 9.71 37.19
N ASN A 867 -31.20 10.03 35.92
CA ASN A 867 -30.53 11.09 35.13
C ASN A 867 -31.52 12.12 34.54
N PRO A 868 -32.17 12.97 35.37
CA PRO A 868 -33.26 13.86 34.92
C PRO A 868 -32.82 15.02 34.01
N THR A 869 -31.51 15.28 33.87
CA THR A 869 -30.97 16.40 33.08
C THR A 869 -30.88 16.12 31.58
N VAL A 870 -31.11 14.89 31.15
CA VAL A 870 -30.96 14.43 29.75
C VAL A 870 -32.27 13.80 29.29
N ASN A 871 -32.86 14.26 28.19
CA ASN A 871 -34.07 13.62 27.63
C ASN A 871 -33.67 12.55 26.61
N LEU A 872 -33.48 11.32 27.08
CA LEU A 872 -32.93 10.22 26.29
C LEU A 872 -33.87 9.81 25.15
N LEU A 873 -35.18 9.77 25.42
CA LEU A 873 -36.19 9.44 24.41
C LEU A 873 -36.23 10.50 23.30
N ALA A 874 -36.24 11.79 23.66
CA ALA A 874 -36.21 12.85 22.64
C ALA A 874 -34.94 12.80 21.77
N ALA A 875 -33.81 12.35 22.31
CA ALA A 875 -32.60 12.16 21.52
C ALA A 875 -32.73 11.01 20.50
N THR A 876 -33.39 9.90 20.84
CA THR A 876 -33.61 8.81 19.87
C THR A 876 -34.42 9.24 18.63
N ASN A 877 -35.27 10.27 18.73
CA ASN A 877 -35.98 10.85 17.59
C ASN A 877 -35.10 11.69 16.66
N LYS A 878 -33.87 12.03 17.06
CA LYS A 878 -32.93 12.78 16.21
C LYS A 878 -32.17 11.88 15.23
N ALA A 879 -32.11 10.58 15.48
CA ALA A 879 -31.46 9.63 14.59
C ALA A 879 -32.21 9.52 13.26
N LYS A 880 -31.47 9.53 12.14
CA LYS A 880 -32.01 9.36 10.79
C LYS A 880 -31.56 7.99 10.27
N PHE A 881 -32.51 7.20 9.77
CA PHE A 881 -32.19 5.88 9.24
C PHE A 881 -32.53 5.78 7.76
N TYR A 882 -31.68 5.07 7.05
CA TYR A 882 -31.74 4.90 5.60
C TYR A 882 -31.63 3.42 5.19
N SER A 883 -30.85 2.61 5.92
CA SER A 883 -30.71 1.18 5.67
C SER A 883 -32.01 0.41 5.91
N ALA A 884 -32.21 -0.69 5.19
CA ALA A 884 -33.39 -1.53 5.36
C ALA A 884 -33.43 -2.15 6.77
N PHE A 885 -32.26 -2.48 7.32
CA PHE A 885 -32.11 -2.99 8.69
C PHE A 885 -32.60 -1.97 9.73
N ALA A 886 -32.05 -0.75 9.71
CA ALA A 886 -32.34 0.27 10.71
C ALA A 886 -33.80 0.76 10.63
N LEU A 887 -34.36 0.88 9.42
CA LEU A 887 -35.77 1.21 9.20
C LEU A 887 -36.70 0.15 9.80
N LYS A 888 -36.45 -1.14 9.54
CA LYS A 888 -37.24 -2.24 10.15
C LYS A 888 -37.14 -2.19 11.67
N LEU A 889 -35.94 -2.02 12.20
CA LEU A 889 -35.70 -2.00 13.64
C LEU A 889 -36.45 -0.85 14.33
N GLN A 890 -36.41 0.35 13.76
CA GLN A 890 -37.14 1.50 14.31
C GLN A 890 -38.66 1.30 14.27
N ILE A 891 -39.20 0.72 13.18
CA ILE A 891 -40.64 0.43 13.08
C ILE A 891 -41.06 -0.59 14.15
N LEU A 892 -40.28 -1.65 14.36
CA LEU A 892 -40.56 -2.64 15.41
C LEU A 892 -40.52 -2.03 16.81
N ALA A 893 -39.48 -1.23 17.09
CA ALA A 893 -39.38 -0.53 18.37
C ALA A 893 -40.54 0.45 18.58
N PHE A 894 -40.95 1.19 17.55
CA PHE A 894 -42.11 2.08 17.60
C PHE A 894 -43.40 1.33 17.93
N ILE A 895 -43.69 0.22 17.25
CA ILE A 895 -44.88 -0.60 17.52
C ILE A 895 -44.90 -1.04 18.99
N ASN A 896 -43.77 -1.50 19.52
CA ASN A 896 -43.63 -1.94 20.91
C ASN A 896 -43.78 -0.79 21.92
N ILE A 897 -43.17 0.36 21.66
CA ILE A 897 -43.30 1.57 22.49
C ILE A 897 -44.75 2.06 22.51
N PHE A 898 -45.42 2.09 21.36
CA PHE A 898 -46.80 2.56 21.26
C PHE A 898 -47.78 1.63 22.00
N LYS A 899 -47.60 0.31 21.88
CA LYS A 899 -48.37 -0.67 22.66
C LYS A 899 -48.20 -0.46 24.18
N MET A 900 -47.00 -0.06 24.60
CA MET A 900 -46.64 0.17 26.00
C MET A 900 -46.71 1.63 26.46
N LYS A 901 -47.37 2.52 25.70
CA LYS A 901 -47.48 3.96 26.01
C LYS A 901 -48.02 4.29 27.41
N HIS A 902 -48.78 3.37 28.01
CA HIS A 902 -49.35 3.55 29.35
C HIS A 902 -48.30 3.53 30.48
N LEU A 903 -47.09 3.03 30.21
CA LEU A 903 -45.99 2.98 31.19
C LEU A 903 -45.24 4.31 31.34
N PHE A 904 -45.40 5.24 30.40
CA PHE A 904 -44.68 6.52 30.41
C PHE A 904 -45.46 7.63 31.14
N ASP A 905 -44.73 8.55 31.76
CA ASP A 905 -45.31 9.75 32.36
C ASP A 905 -45.97 10.66 31.32
N SER A 906 -47.10 11.28 31.67
CA SER A 906 -47.92 12.09 30.75
C SER A 906 -47.16 13.24 30.09
N GLN A 907 -46.13 13.78 30.75
CA GLN A 907 -45.32 14.89 30.25
C GLN A 907 -44.29 14.43 29.20
N LEU A 908 -43.63 13.28 29.41
CA LEU A 908 -42.69 12.70 28.46
C LEU A 908 -43.40 12.21 27.19
N LEU A 909 -44.59 11.61 27.37
CA LEU A 909 -45.41 11.11 26.27
C LEU A 909 -45.83 12.25 25.32
N GLN A 910 -46.20 13.42 25.87
CA GLN A 910 -46.63 14.57 25.07
C GLN A 910 -45.51 15.17 24.22
N THR A 911 -44.25 15.05 24.63
CA THR A 911 -43.11 15.64 23.90
C THR A 911 -42.50 14.69 22.87
N PHE A 912 -42.45 13.38 23.16
CA PHE A 912 -41.71 12.41 22.35
C PHE A 912 -42.59 11.65 21.36
N LEU A 913 -43.77 11.21 21.80
CA LEU A 913 -44.62 10.32 21.01
C LEU A 913 -45.11 10.95 19.69
N PRO A 914 -45.49 12.24 19.63
CA PRO A 914 -45.90 12.86 18.36
C PRO A 914 -44.80 12.86 17.31
N GLN A 915 -43.56 13.19 17.70
CA GLN A 915 -42.41 13.19 16.79
C GLN A 915 -42.09 11.77 16.30
N MET A 916 -42.13 10.78 17.20
CA MET A 916 -41.86 9.39 16.84
C MET A 916 -42.90 8.86 15.83
N ILE A 917 -44.18 9.20 16.00
CA ILE A 917 -45.26 8.83 15.06
C ILE A 917 -44.98 9.37 13.66
N GLN A 918 -44.58 10.64 13.55
CA GLN A 918 -44.28 11.26 12.26
C GLN A 918 -43.10 10.56 11.57
N ILE A 919 -42.00 10.35 12.30
CA ILE A 919 -40.79 9.69 11.78
C ILE A 919 -41.10 8.24 11.36
N SER A 920 -41.82 7.47 12.19
CA SER A 920 -42.16 6.08 11.88
C SER A 920 -43.05 5.96 10.63
N ILE A 921 -43.95 6.91 10.39
CA ILE A 921 -44.78 6.91 9.17
C ILE A 921 -43.95 7.24 7.93
N GLU A 922 -43.04 8.22 8.01
CA GLU A 922 -42.10 8.52 6.92
C GLU A 922 -41.21 7.30 6.61
N ASN A 923 -40.75 6.59 7.63
CA ASN A 923 -39.95 5.37 7.47
C ASN A 923 -40.73 4.21 6.84
N ILE A 924 -42.02 4.04 7.17
CA ILE A 924 -42.89 3.06 6.51
C ILE A 924 -42.94 3.31 5.00
N PHE A 925 -42.95 4.57 4.57
CA PHE A 925 -42.96 4.92 3.14
C PHE A 925 -41.60 4.72 2.46
N LYS A 926 -40.48 4.90 3.17
CA LYS A 926 -39.11 4.67 2.65
C LYS A 926 -38.74 3.18 2.56
N LEU A 927 -39.31 2.35 3.45
CA LEU A 927 -38.94 0.95 3.61
C LEU A 927 -39.01 0.10 2.31
N PRO A 928 -40.03 0.20 1.43
CA PRO A 928 -40.07 -0.59 0.20
C PRO A 928 -38.91 -0.31 -0.76
N GLN A 929 -38.47 0.95 -0.85
CA GLN A 929 -37.32 1.34 -1.67
C GLN A 929 -36.01 0.79 -1.06
N ALA A 930 -35.84 0.92 0.25
CA ALA A 930 -34.69 0.36 0.96
C ALA A 930 -34.60 -1.17 0.84
N LEU A 931 -35.73 -1.88 0.91
CA LEU A 931 -35.78 -3.33 0.71
C LEU A 931 -35.39 -3.75 -0.71
N LYS A 932 -35.88 -3.04 -1.74
CA LYS A 932 -35.46 -3.29 -3.13
C LYS A 932 -33.96 -3.07 -3.31
N LYS A 933 -33.44 -1.99 -2.72
CA LYS A 933 -32.00 -1.69 -2.71
C LYS A 933 -31.21 -2.83 -2.05
N LYS A 934 -31.60 -3.26 -0.85
CA LYS A 934 -30.97 -4.40 -0.16
C LYS A 934 -31.03 -5.69 -0.99
N GLU A 935 -32.16 -6.01 -1.61
CA GLU A 935 -32.27 -7.19 -2.49
C GLU A 935 -31.38 -7.11 -3.72
N TYR A 936 -31.16 -5.91 -4.25
CA TYR A 936 -30.21 -5.68 -5.34
C TYR A 936 -28.77 -5.87 -4.84
N LEU A 937 -28.39 -5.24 -3.71
CA LEU A 937 -27.05 -5.35 -3.12
C LEU A 937 -26.68 -6.79 -2.74
N LEU A 938 -27.64 -7.60 -2.28
CA LEU A 938 -27.43 -9.03 -1.96
C LEU A 938 -27.35 -9.94 -3.19
N LYS A 939 -27.73 -9.46 -4.37
CA LYS A 939 -27.67 -10.18 -5.65
C LYS A 939 -26.53 -9.71 -6.54
N ALA A 940 -26.08 -8.48 -6.38
CA ALA A 940 -24.87 -7.97 -6.98
C ALA A 940 -23.70 -8.68 -6.29
N ASP A 941 -22.88 -9.39 -7.06
CA ASP A 941 -21.61 -9.91 -6.59
C ASP A 941 -20.72 -8.71 -6.27
N TYR A 942 -20.64 -8.35 -4.99
CA TYR A 942 -19.73 -7.31 -4.48
C TYR A 942 -18.31 -7.85 -4.53
N ASN A 943 -17.71 -7.86 -5.72
CA ASN A 943 -16.26 -7.87 -5.87
C ASN A 943 -15.84 -6.40 -6.00
N ASP A 944 -15.14 -5.90 -4.99
CA ASP A 944 -14.38 -4.65 -5.08
C ASP A 944 -13.34 -4.85 -6.19
N GLU A 945 -13.67 -4.46 -7.42
CA GLU A 945 -12.72 -3.99 -8.43
C GLU A 945 -13.49 -3.58 -9.70
N THR A 946 -13.27 -2.33 -10.13
CA THR A 946 -13.68 -1.72 -11.41
C THR A 946 -15.16 -1.37 -11.62
N TYR A 947 -15.51 -0.11 -11.31
CA TYR A 947 -16.60 0.57 -12.01
C TYR A 947 -16.07 1.08 -13.36
N GLU A 948 -16.37 0.37 -14.45
CA GLU A 948 -16.38 0.95 -15.80
C GLU A 948 -17.68 1.74 -16.01
N GLU A 949 -17.57 2.97 -16.48
CA GLU A 949 -18.66 3.96 -16.60
C GLU A 949 -19.75 3.64 -17.66
N GLU A 950 -19.95 2.40 -18.11
CA GLU A 950 -20.75 2.14 -19.33
C GLU A 950 -22.06 1.34 -19.20
N ASP A 951 -22.42 0.79 -18.03
CA ASP A 951 -23.69 0.03 -17.86
C ASP A 951 -24.84 0.84 -17.22
N TYR A 952 -25.04 2.10 -17.65
CA TYR A 952 -26.05 3.02 -17.11
C TYR A 952 -27.46 2.92 -17.73
N GLU A 953 -27.77 1.93 -18.59
CA GLU A 953 -29.05 1.95 -19.33
C GLU A 953 -30.28 1.43 -18.55
N ASP A 954 -30.10 0.75 -17.40
CA ASP A 954 -31.21 0.31 -16.54
C ASP A 954 -31.36 1.13 -15.23
N GLU A 955 -30.51 2.13 -14.99
CA GLU A 955 -30.43 2.88 -13.72
C GLU A 955 -31.34 4.13 -13.64
N GLU A 956 -32.01 4.54 -14.71
CA GLU A 956 -32.79 5.80 -14.74
C GLU A 956 -34.06 5.82 -13.84
N GLU A 957 -34.45 4.71 -13.21
CA GLU A 957 -35.53 4.68 -12.20
C GLU A 957 -35.05 4.84 -10.74
N MET A 958 -33.74 4.80 -10.46
CA MET A 958 -33.17 4.78 -9.11
C MET A 958 -32.32 6.04 -8.87
N GLY A 959 -32.98 7.16 -8.58
CA GLY A 959 -32.38 8.50 -8.48
C GLY A 959 -31.01 8.58 -7.79
N THR A 960 -30.13 9.38 -8.41
CA THR A 960 -28.87 9.99 -7.95
C THR A 960 -28.37 9.60 -6.55
N ASP A 961 -27.18 8.97 -6.54
CA ASP A 961 -26.33 8.56 -5.42
C ASP A 961 -26.80 7.33 -4.62
N LEU A 962 -26.43 6.13 -5.11
CA LEU A 962 -26.51 4.87 -4.37
C LEU A 962 -25.51 4.87 -3.19
N VAL A 963 -25.83 5.56 -2.09
CA VAL A 963 -25.04 5.49 -0.85
C VAL A 963 -25.14 4.09 -0.25
N VAL A 964 -24.14 3.23 -0.39
CA VAL A 964 -24.14 1.86 0.16
C VAL A 964 -24.04 1.91 1.68
N HIS A 965 -24.91 1.20 2.39
CA HIS A 965 -24.80 1.01 3.84
C HIS A 965 -24.36 -0.43 4.10
N GLU A 966 -23.33 -0.64 4.91
CA GLU A 966 -22.77 -1.98 5.23
C GLU A 966 -23.84 -2.95 5.78
N GLU A 967 -24.81 -2.47 6.56
CA GLU A 967 -25.92 -3.30 7.07
C GLU A 967 -26.86 -3.87 5.99
N ASP A 968 -26.84 -3.29 4.78
CA ASP A 968 -27.62 -3.77 3.65
C ASP A 968 -26.86 -4.81 2.81
N THR A 969 -25.55 -4.98 3.01
CA THR A 969 -24.75 -6.02 2.33
C THR A 969 -24.79 -7.36 3.07
N THR A 970 -25.20 -7.38 4.34
CA THR A 970 -25.27 -8.61 5.17
C THR A 970 -26.70 -9.00 5.55
N ARG A 971 -26.88 -10.28 5.93
CA ARG A 971 -28.16 -10.79 6.46
C ARG A 971 -28.26 -10.54 7.96
N SER A 972 -29.42 -10.08 8.41
CA SER A 972 -29.68 -9.76 9.82
C SER A 972 -30.82 -10.60 10.41
N VAL A 973 -30.87 -10.71 11.74
CA VAL A 973 -31.91 -11.49 12.45
C VAL A 973 -33.32 -10.98 12.12
N ILE A 974 -33.44 -9.67 11.92
CA ILE A 974 -34.69 -8.96 11.64
C ILE A 974 -35.19 -9.25 10.21
N ASP A 975 -34.34 -9.74 9.30
CA ASP A 975 -34.75 -10.11 7.95
C ASP A 975 -35.70 -11.31 7.93
N THR A 976 -35.71 -12.13 8.99
CA THR A 976 -36.70 -13.21 9.16
C THR A 976 -38.10 -12.71 9.53
N ILE A 977 -38.24 -11.45 9.96
CA ILE A 977 -39.51 -10.86 10.40
C ILE A 977 -40.20 -10.21 9.20
N ASN A 978 -41.43 -10.62 8.91
CA ASN A 978 -42.27 -9.94 7.93
C ASN A 978 -42.85 -8.66 8.54
N ILE A 979 -42.10 -7.57 8.40
CA ILE A 979 -42.44 -6.26 8.96
C ILE A 979 -43.77 -5.70 8.45
N PHE A 980 -44.20 -6.02 7.22
CA PHE A 980 -45.47 -5.54 6.68
C PHE A 980 -46.68 -6.19 7.36
N VAL A 981 -46.55 -7.44 7.82
CA VAL A 981 -47.57 -8.12 8.64
C VAL A 981 -47.68 -7.43 10.00
N GLU A 982 -46.55 -7.17 10.67
CA GLU A 982 -46.52 -6.47 11.96
C GLU A 982 -47.13 -5.06 11.87
N ILE A 983 -46.84 -4.31 10.79
CA ILE A 983 -47.46 -3.00 10.53
C ILE A 983 -48.98 -3.15 10.39
N THR A 984 -49.44 -4.12 9.59
CA THR A 984 -50.87 -4.32 9.32
C THR A 984 -51.62 -4.70 10.60
N GLU A 985 -51.11 -5.65 11.37
CA GLU A 985 -51.68 -6.06 12.66
C GLU A 985 -51.70 -4.91 13.67
N PHE A 986 -50.62 -4.11 13.72
CA PHE A 986 -50.56 -2.92 14.58
C PHE A 986 -51.69 -1.94 14.27
N PHE A 987 -51.85 -1.52 13.02
CA PHE A 987 -52.89 -0.54 12.66
C PHE A 987 -54.32 -1.09 12.81
N GLN A 988 -54.52 -2.40 12.64
CA GLN A 988 -55.81 -3.05 12.92
C GLN A 988 -56.14 -3.10 14.42
N SER A 989 -55.13 -3.13 15.29
CA SER A 989 -55.29 -3.20 16.74
C SER A 989 -55.56 -1.86 17.43
N LEU A 990 -55.48 -0.74 16.70
CA LEU A 990 -55.63 0.62 17.26
C LEU A 990 -57.07 0.94 17.68
N SER A 991 -57.22 1.60 18.82
CA SER A 991 -58.52 2.09 19.30
C SER A 991 -58.96 3.37 18.57
N SER A 992 -60.23 3.77 18.71
CA SER A 992 -60.73 5.03 18.15
C SER A 992 -59.98 6.25 18.67
N ASP A 993 -59.56 6.22 19.94
CA ASP A 993 -58.81 7.32 20.57
C ASP A 993 -57.38 7.40 20.04
N ASP A 994 -56.78 6.24 19.71
CA ASP A 994 -55.45 6.18 19.11
C ASP A 994 -55.45 6.74 17.69
N MET A 995 -56.46 6.38 16.90
CA MET A 995 -56.62 6.91 15.55
C MET A 995 -56.82 8.43 15.55
N ASN A 996 -57.51 8.99 16.55
CA ASN A 996 -57.63 10.44 16.71
C ASN A 996 -56.26 11.10 17.01
N LEU A 997 -55.40 10.41 17.76
CA LEU A 997 -54.05 10.88 18.04
C LEU A 997 -53.19 10.90 16.76
N PHE A 998 -53.22 9.86 15.94
CA PHE A 998 -52.58 9.86 14.62
C PHE A 998 -53.10 10.99 13.71
N GLN A 999 -54.41 11.22 13.68
CA GLN A 999 -55.03 12.30 12.89
C GLN A 999 -54.63 13.70 13.36
N SER A 1000 -54.29 13.87 14.64
CA SER A 1000 -53.88 15.16 15.21
C SER A 1000 -52.41 15.51 14.96
N VAL A 1001 -51.58 14.50 14.71
CA VAL A 1001 -50.11 14.63 14.61
C VAL A 1001 -49.62 14.56 13.16
N VAL A 1002 -50.26 13.72 12.33
CA VAL A 1002 -49.80 13.42 10.97
C VAL A 1002 -50.49 14.35 9.97
N SER A 1003 -49.75 14.81 8.95
CA SER A 1003 -50.32 15.63 7.88
C SER A 1003 -51.45 14.88 7.14
N SER A 1004 -52.47 15.63 6.68
CA SER A 1004 -53.59 15.03 5.94
C SER A 1004 -53.16 14.27 4.69
N GLU A 1005 -52.08 14.71 4.04
CA GLU A 1005 -51.49 14.04 2.89
C GLU A 1005 -50.88 12.68 3.28
N ASN A 1006 -50.05 12.63 4.33
CA ASN A 1006 -49.42 11.39 4.79
C ASN A 1006 -50.46 10.39 5.33
N LEU A 1007 -51.55 10.85 5.95
CA LEU A 1007 -52.67 10.00 6.34
C LEU A 1007 -53.35 9.34 5.15
N THR A 1008 -53.57 10.07 4.04
CA THR A 1008 -54.14 9.47 2.82
C THR A 1008 -53.18 8.47 2.16
N LYS A 1009 -51.87 8.76 2.13
CA LYS A 1009 -50.85 7.83 1.65
C LYS A 1009 -50.78 6.57 2.51
N LEU A 1010 -50.85 6.70 3.83
CA LEU A 1010 -50.85 5.58 4.76
C LEU A 1010 -52.08 4.68 4.57
N GLN A 1011 -53.26 5.27 4.38
CA GLN A 1011 -54.49 4.51 4.09
C GLN A 1011 -54.39 3.74 2.77
N ALA A 1012 -53.87 4.36 1.72
CA ALA A 1012 -53.64 3.70 0.44
C ALA A 1012 -52.60 2.57 0.55
N PHE A 1013 -51.53 2.80 1.31
CA PHE A 1013 -50.48 1.81 1.58
C PHE A 1013 -51.03 0.59 2.33
N LEU A 1014 -51.79 0.79 3.42
CA LEU A 1014 -52.42 -0.30 4.18
C LEU A 1014 -53.46 -1.06 3.35
N GLN A 1015 -54.18 -0.40 2.43
CA GLN A 1015 -55.08 -1.07 1.49
C GLN A 1015 -54.33 -1.91 0.45
N ALA A 1016 -53.13 -1.52 0.05
CA ALA A 1016 -52.31 -2.30 -0.88
C ALA A 1016 -51.65 -3.53 -0.23
N LEU A 1017 -51.47 -3.51 1.10
CA LEU A 1017 -50.93 -4.63 1.87
C LEU A 1017 -51.98 -5.71 2.22
N GLN A 1018 -53.27 -5.35 2.24
CA GLN A 1018 -54.41 -6.25 2.46
C GLN A 1018 -54.83 -6.97 1.18
#